data_AF-A0A7G4A5G2-F1
#
_entry.id   AF-A0A7G4A5G2-F1
#
_cell.length_a   1.000
_cell.length_b   1.000
_cell.length_c   1.000
_cell.angle_alpha   90.00
_cell.angle_beta   90.00
_cell.angle_gamma   90.00
#
_symmetry.space_group_name_H-M   'P 1'
#
loop_
_entity.id
_entity.type
_entity.pdbx_description
1 polymer ?
#
loop_
_entity_poly.entity_id
_entity_poly.type
_entity_poly.pdbx_seq_one_letter_code
_entity_poly.pdbx_strand_id
1 'polypeptide(L)'
;MALLKTFKDLIAAGEGHYQENFRNLRDDVKIAIYQKLLFKAGETAEGSDERKALASLNDLDFQNSLSQEVRDGIKIEQQRYATAKANAIYQDYLREITLERVRSKVTLLDKEGHLVLTAQEQEEVKKNHEDFLFDEHGRLTSGVLSEKEQSEILKKRDDLLFDPQARLIYELTLSEKEQEKVLKKIEAALNMPNVDDRQGIEIKGGLKKVLGGRTPTDTTLCSIDLSGQVNGEGTDVHRKLRDKFVKKYGGQPLLSHQRASMVASFEETYAHMNLMARTFERRSITYGEDKETISHDAWQNIRHNAALKIQDEVAKAYKEAVKKSSDSNGKVDVNKLNQNLAKERVKLAESAKKALIEGVVAHLKERVALSLEFDEEGKLTSGKLTEAEQKELLKKHQNLKFDEEGKLTSGSLTKEEQEALIKKRTRETVLGYMQKLSGELNKHVFTAETATGYDYFYTSNYLQQGMLISGTKQTAHDKPSFIPGLQTEDQAAFRRVTYTYQDETGVLHPTPAVSARIPSPALVFHPTMSEDDIRRDLVNKFGFLHAQMRNMRGGKEGPAVENLFTSFHSEAFETIGDNNNRQRASALYMIQAMHEFNAGQKELEPGKNNFLYVQNIGTNRHTRDLGYRDDRSFVTGSVELDDITLSAEMAMLHTFQENSAYLSEEVKEKITAINARVREHYDTFLDDKQRPTYFAQSIAGDTLIKEIRAFKKELESGLSQQEDDDDLPSLASNALARMIATNQHWDVRYGQLSQALSMYIEWASTGGCKSGNERNQDVMLRFALLKSIHERVEHNDGKLDKLQKHEKAIYAQMKAYAKGETADPDELRAAIAVSVSKSNLHGGAAAISREDQGGAAKVSSFSFVQNIKNPFLRWTARIGLGLFALATAPLLLIPSVRKFYIAQLIDTNNAADREMNLDATGASKTQAHKGQDKRTREVILEVLKEDELFNKKKGGTELTSTEKDGLKKAKGGSHEGYEFQVEKEEAKVKVVEPQFNDGPKTLVDRLGVKEIPKQPVVSPRSQIDLVDPKEGIGVDLSDESGLGKGEQYSSTPTNV
;
A
#
# COMPACT_ATOMS: atom_id res chain seq x y z
N MET A 1 21.20 -27.99 -15.99
CA MET A 1 22.37 -27.23 -15.53
C MET A 1 21.91 -26.02 -14.74
N ALA A 2 22.16 -26.03 -13.43
CA ALA A 2 21.85 -24.90 -12.55
C ALA A 2 22.53 -23.60 -13.03
N LEU A 3 21.76 -22.52 -13.19
CA LEU A 3 22.27 -21.22 -13.64
C LEU A 3 23.42 -20.68 -12.79
N LEU A 4 23.38 -20.92 -11.48
CA LEU A 4 24.44 -20.52 -10.56
C LEU A 4 25.77 -21.25 -10.87
N LYS A 5 25.71 -22.53 -11.23
CA LYS A 5 26.89 -23.29 -11.61
C LYS A 5 27.45 -22.77 -12.93
N THR A 6 26.59 -22.59 -13.94
CA THR A 6 26.97 -22.01 -15.23
C THR A 6 27.64 -20.63 -15.07
N PHE A 7 27.11 -19.79 -14.18
CA PHE A 7 27.71 -18.50 -13.85
C PHE A 7 29.11 -18.67 -13.25
N LYS A 8 29.26 -19.53 -12.23
CA LYS A 8 30.56 -19.80 -11.59
C LYS A 8 31.58 -20.38 -12.56
N ASP A 9 31.16 -21.31 -13.42
CA ASP A 9 32.02 -21.93 -14.44
C ASP A 9 32.47 -20.90 -15.48
N LEU A 10 31.58 -19.96 -15.87
CA LEU A 10 31.94 -18.84 -16.75
C LEU A 10 33.00 -17.94 -16.11
N ILE A 11 32.83 -17.55 -14.85
CA ILE A 11 33.80 -16.71 -14.12
C ILE A 11 35.13 -17.44 -13.95
N ALA A 12 35.10 -18.71 -13.53
CA ALA A 12 36.28 -19.51 -13.27
C ALA A 12 37.12 -19.84 -14.53
N ALA A 13 36.53 -19.74 -15.72
CA ALA A 13 37.24 -19.95 -16.98
C ALA A 13 38.36 -18.92 -17.23
N GLY A 14 38.23 -17.72 -16.64
CA GLY A 14 39.22 -16.66 -16.76
C GLY A 14 39.24 -15.93 -18.10
N GLU A 15 40.09 -14.90 -18.18
CA GLU A 15 40.27 -14.08 -19.38
C GLU A 15 40.62 -14.92 -20.62
N GLY A 16 40.03 -14.56 -21.76
CA GLY A 16 40.20 -15.27 -23.03
C GLY A 16 39.15 -16.36 -23.30
N HIS A 17 38.47 -16.88 -22.27
CA HIS A 17 37.47 -17.94 -22.42
C HIS A 17 36.01 -17.51 -22.18
N TYR A 18 35.78 -16.29 -21.67
CA TYR A 18 34.43 -15.78 -21.39
C TYR A 18 33.50 -15.83 -22.60
N GLN A 19 33.94 -15.29 -23.74
CA GLN A 19 33.13 -15.22 -24.96
C GLN A 19 32.83 -16.60 -25.55
N GLU A 20 33.80 -17.51 -25.52
CA GLU A 20 33.65 -18.88 -26.01
C GLU A 20 32.63 -19.65 -25.17
N ASN A 21 32.81 -19.63 -23.85
CA ASN A 21 31.90 -20.31 -22.93
C ASN A 21 30.49 -19.71 -23.00
N PHE A 22 30.37 -18.39 -23.11
CA PHE A 22 29.07 -17.72 -23.25
C PHE A 22 28.38 -18.07 -24.57
N ARG A 23 29.11 -18.20 -25.69
CA ARG A 23 28.52 -18.61 -27.00
C ARG A 23 27.88 -19.98 -26.95
N ASN A 24 28.47 -20.90 -26.18
CA ASN A 24 28.00 -22.28 -26.06
C ASN A 24 26.74 -22.42 -25.19
N LEU A 25 26.28 -21.35 -24.54
CA LEU A 25 25.04 -21.35 -23.77
C LEU A 25 23.81 -21.19 -24.67
N ARG A 26 22.66 -21.70 -24.22
CA ARG A 26 21.35 -21.40 -24.83
C ARG A 26 21.04 -19.90 -24.73
N ASP A 27 20.27 -19.36 -25.66
CA ASP A 27 20.02 -17.91 -25.75
C ASP A 27 19.31 -17.31 -24.50
N ASP A 28 18.33 -18.02 -23.94
CA ASP A 28 17.69 -17.66 -22.66
C ASP A 28 18.68 -17.70 -21.48
N VAL A 29 19.55 -18.71 -21.45
CA VAL A 29 20.62 -18.84 -20.46
C VAL A 29 21.66 -17.74 -20.62
N LYS A 30 22.03 -17.36 -21.85
CA LYS A 30 22.91 -16.22 -22.13
C LYS A 30 22.36 -14.95 -21.48
N ILE A 31 21.07 -14.65 -21.69
CA ILE A 31 20.42 -13.46 -21.13
C ILE A 31 20.41 -13.52 -19.60
N ALA A 32 20.04 -14.66 -19.00
CA ALA A 32 20.02 -14.82 -17.54
C ALA A 32 21.42 -14.73 -16.90
N ILE A 33 22.44 -15.30 -17.54
CA ILE A 33 23.83 -15.21 -17.10
C ILE A 33 24.36 -13.79 -17.24
N TYR A 34 24.01 -13.11 -18.34
CA TYR A 34 24.36 -11.70 -18.52
C TYR A 34 23.73 -10.82 -17.44
N GLN A 35 22.45 -11.03 -17.11
CA GLN A 35 21.79 -10.34 -15.99
C GLN A 35 22.57 -10.57 -14.68
N LYS A 36 22.82 -11.82 -14.28
CA LYS A 36 23.57 -12.12 -13.04
C LYS A 36 24.95 -11.46 -13.02
N LEU A 37 25.65 -11.53 -14.15
CA LEU A 37 26.95 -10.89 -14.31
C LEU A 37 26.89 -9.38 -14.15
N LEU A 38 25.87 -8.73 -14.71
CA LEU A 38 25.69 -7.29 -14.64
C LEU A 38 25.48 -6.80 -13.21
N PHE A 39 24.63 -7.49 -12.43
CA PHE A 39 24.44 -7.19 -11.01
C PHE A 39 25.73 -7.44 -10.21
N LYS A 40 26.38 -8.59 -10.40
CA LYS A 40 27.59 -8.95 -9.65
C LYS A 40 28.81 -8.08 -9.97
N ALA A 41 29.00 -7.71 -11.23
CA ALA A 41 30.04 -6.77 -11.65
C ALA A 41 29.85 -5.37 -11.02
N GLY A 42 28.60 -4.98 -10.77
CA GLY A 42 28.25 -3.73 -10.09
C GLY A 42 28.67 -3.66 -8.62
N GLU A 43 28.75 -4.81 -7.95
CA GLU A 43 29.11 -4.95 -6.53
C GLU A 43 30.60 -5.22 -6.30
N THR A 44 31.29 -5.74 -7.30
CA THR A 44 32.70 -6.16 -7.19
C THR A 44 33.67 -5.02 -7.53
N ALA A 45 34.90 -5.12 -7.02
CA ALA A 45 35.95 -4.13 -7.25
C ALA A 45 36.39 -4.07 -8.72
N GLU A 46 36.97 -2.95 -9.14
CA GLU A 46 37.62 -2.84 -10.45
C GLU A 46 38.67 -3.93 -10.65
N GLY A 47 38.68 -4.54 -11.85
CA GLY A 47 39.58 -5.65 -12.17
C GLY A 47 39.14 -7.03 -11.65
N SER A 48 37.97 -7.16 -11.02
CA SER A 48 37.38 -8.48 -10.72
C SER A 48 37.12 -9.30 -11.99
N ASP A 49 37.09 -10.62 -11.86
CA ASP A 49 36.79 -11.52 -12.98
C ASP A 49 35.36 -11.29 -13.51
N GLU A 50 34.42 -10.91 -12.65
CA GLU A 50 33.07 -10.50 -13.06
C GLU A 50 33.08 -9.25 -13.94
N ARG A 51 33.86 -8.22 -13.58
CA ARG A 51 33.97 -7.00 -14.41
C ARG A 51 34.70 -7.26 -15.72
N LYS A 52 35.73 -8.11 -15.70
CA LYS A 52 36.47 -8.53 -16.91
C LYS A 52 35.58 -9.33 -17.84
N ALA A 53 34.82 -10.29 -17.30
CA ALA A 53 33.81 -11.03 -18.06
C ALA A 53 32.77 -10.09 -18.65
N LEU A 54 32.21 -9.16 -17.86
CA LEU A 54 31.21 -8.21 -18.36
C LEU A 54 31.77 -7.31 -19.46
N ALA A 55 32.99 -6.79 -19.29
CA ALA A 55 33.68 -6.00 -20.31
C ALA A 55 33.89 -6.80 -21.61
N SER A 56 34.31 -8.06 -21.48
CA SER A 56 34.48 -8.98 -22.62
C SER A 56 33.17 -9.27 -23.36
N LEU A 57 32.05 -9.41 -22.64
CA LEU A 57 30.72 -9.62 -23.24
C LEU A 57 30.07 -8.32 -23.76
N ASN A 58 30.57 -7.15 -23.35
CA ASN A 58 30.15 -5.84 -23.85
C ASN A 58 30.98 -5.36 -25.05
N ASP A 59 31.99 -6.12 -25.46
CA ASP A 59 32.72 -5.87 -26.70
C ASP A 59 31.75 -5.84 -27.89
N LEU A 60 31.86 -4.80 -28.71
CA LEU A 60 30.89 -4.54 -29.78
C LEU A 60 30.93 -5.63 -30.85
N ASP A 61 32.13 -6.12 -31.19
CA ASP A 61 32.30 -7.18 -32.19
C ASP A 61 31.71 -8.50 -31.67
N PHE A 62 31.93 -8.79 -30.39
CA PHE A 62 31.31 -9.93 -29.74
C PHE A 62 29.78 -9.84 -29.71
N GLN A 63 29.21 -8.70 -29.26
CA GLN A 63 27.76 -8.53 -29.23
C GLN A 63 27.16 -8.68 -30.63
N ASN A 64 27.82 -8.12 -31.66
CA ASN A 64 27.40 -8.27 -33.06
C ASN A 64 27.46 -9.71 -33.58
N SER A 65 28.22 -10.59 -32.92
CA SER A 65 28.25 -12.02 -33.23
C SER A 65 27.08 -12.83 -32.60
N LEU A 66 26.31 -12.23 -31.69
CA LEU A 66 25.17 -12.88 -31.04
C LEU A 66 23.89 -12.78 -31.89
N SER A 67 22.91 -13.65 -31.62
CA SER A 67 21.60 -13.58 -32.23
C SER A 67 20.90 -12.25 -31.89
N GLN A 68 19.99 -11.79 -32.76
CA GLN A 68 19.23 -10.57 -32.52
C GLN A 68 18.45 -10.63 -31.20
N GLU A 69 17.85 -11.78 -30.90
CA GLU A 69 17.13 -12.03 -29.65
C GLU A 69 18.02 -11.84 -28.42
N VAL A 70 19.23 -12.40 -28.43
CA VAL A 70 20.18 -12.22 -27.32
C VAL A 70 20.63 -10.78 -27.19
N ARG A 71 20.89 -10.08 -28.31
CA ARG A 71 21.26 -8.65 -28.27
C ARG A 71 20.16 -7.79 -27.67
N ASP A 72 18.91 -8.02 -28.05
CA ASP A 72 17.77 -7.27 -27.52
C ASP A 72 17.51 -7.62 -26.06
N GLY A 73 17.65 -8.90 -25.67
CA GLY A 73 17.62 -9.34 -24.29
C GLY A 73 18.69 -8.67 -23.43
N ILE A 74 19.94 -8.58 -23.93
CA ILE A 74 21.04 -7.88 -23.25
C ILE A 74 20.71 -6.40 -23.04
N LYS A 75 20.19 -5.70 -24.06
CA LYS A 75 19.79 -4.28 -23.93
C LYS A 75 18.69 -4.08 -22.88
N ILE A 76 17.70 -4.99 -22.85
CA ILE A 76 16.63 -4.97 -21.85
C ILE A 76 17.23 -5.14 -20.44
N GLU A 77 18.15 -6.09 -20.25
CA GLU A 77 18.79 -6.32 -18.96
C GLU A 77 19.68 -5.15 -18.52
N GLN A 78 20.36 -4.49 -19.46
CA GLN A 78 21.08 -3.23 -19.20
C GLN A 78 20.15 -2.13 -18.70
N GLN A 79 18.99 -1.95 -19.35
CA GLN A 79 18.01 -0.95 -18.94
C GLN A 79 17.38 -1.26 -17.57
N ARG A 80 17.09 -2.54 -17.31
CA ARG A 80 16.60 -3.03 -16.01
C ARG A 80 17.60 -2.77 -14.90
N TYR A 81 18.87 -3.13 -15.12
CA TYR A 81 19.93 -2.86 -14.16
C TYR A 81 20.15 -1.36 -13.94
N ALA A 82 20.13 -0.53 -14.99
CA ALA A 82 20.23 0.92 -14.85
C ALA A 82 19.12 1.49 -13.95
N THR A 83 17.89 1.02 -14.13
CA THR A 83 16.75 1.39 -13.27
C THR A 83 16.93 0.89 -11.84
N ALA A 84 17.37 -0.35 -11.65
CA ALA A 84 17.64 -0.91 -10.32
C ALA A 84 18.75 -0.13 -9.59
N LYS A 85 19.83 0.22 -10.30
CA LYS A 85 20.95 1.03 -9.81
C LYS A 85 20.51 2.44 -9.45
N ALA A 86 19.69 3.09 -10.27
CA ALA A 86 19.09 4.38 -9.94
C ALA A 86 18.26 4.33 -8.66
N ASN A 87 17.43 3.29 -8.49
CA ASN A 87 16.64 3.09 -7.28
C ASN A 87 17.52 2.84 -6.04
N ALA A 88 18.61 2.08 -6.18
CA ALA A 88 19.56 1.86 -5.10
C ALA A 88 20.23 3.17 -4.65
N ILE A 89 20.73 3.97 -5.61
CA ILE A 89 21.33 5.28 -5.34
C ILE A 89 20.32 6.23 -4.68
N TYR A 90 19.08 6.26 -5.18
CA TYR A 90 18.03 7.11 -4.62
C TYR A 90 17.68 6.71 -3.18
N GLN A 91 17.50 5.42 -2.91
CA GLN A 91 17.21 4.92 -1.57
C GLN A 91 18.37 5.16 -0.60
N ASP A 92 19.61 4.97 -1.06
CA ASP A 92 20.80 5.24 -0.25
C ASP A 92 20.93 6.75 0.03
N TYR A 93 20.64 7.62 -0.94
CA TYR A 93 20.56 9.07 -0.73
C TYR A 93 19.49 9.45 0.30
N LEU A 94 18.29 8.86 0.24
CA LEU A 94 17.24 9.08 1.25
C LEU A 94 17.74 8.68 2.65
N ARG A 95 18.45 7.56 2.76
CA ARG A 95 19.07 7.11 4.01
C ARG A 95 20.15 8.08 4.50
N GLU A 96 21.09 8.45 3.64
CA GLU A 96 22.19 9.39 3.92
C GLU A 96 21.65 10.73 4.45
N ILE A 97 20.75 11.38 3.70
CA ILE A 97 20.19 12.68 4.07
C ILE A 97 19.33 12.58 5.34
N THR A 98 18.60 11.48 5.54
CA THR A 98 17.87 11.27 6.80
C THR A 98 18.85 11.24 7.98
N LEU A 99 19.93 10.46 7.88
CA LEU A 99 20.93 10.37 8.94
C LEU A 99 21.66 11.71 9.12
N GLU A 100 21.92 12.46 8.05
CA GLU A 100 22.53 13.81 8.11
C GLU A 100 21.62 14.82 8.84
N ARG A 101 20.35 14.92 8.47
CA ARG A 101 19.40 15.84 9.13
C ARG A 101 19.14 15.46 10.58
N VAL A 102 19.21 14.17 10.89
CA VAL A 102 19.10 13.71 12.27
C VAL A 102 20.40 13.94 13.04
N ARG A 103 21.57 13.95 12.37
CA ARG A 103 22.86 14.30 13.00
C ARG A 103 22.80 15.68 13.64
N SER A 104 22.21 16.68 12.98
CA SER A 104 22.08 18.04 13.54
C SER A 104 21.16 18.08 14.78
N LYS A 105 20.16 17.19 14.85
CA LYS A 105 19.25 17.05 16.00
C LYS A 105 19.85 16.26 17.17
N VAL A 106 20.79 15.34 16.91
CA VAL A 106 21.40 14.47 17.95
C VAL A 106 22.75 14.99 18.44
N THR A 107 23.45 15.79 17.64
CA THR A 107 24.72 16.42 18.03
C THR A 107 24.44 17.69 18.81
N LEU A 108 24.10 17.51 20.09
CA LEU A 108 23.69 18.60 20.98
C LEU A 108 24.89 19.37 21.51
N LEU A 109 26.01 18.68 21.74
CA LEU A 109 27.22 19.24 22.30
C LEU A 109 28.41 18.88 21.41
N ASP A 110 29.39 19.78 21.29
CA ASP A 110 30.69 19.45 20.73
C ASP A 110 31.48 18.47 21.64
N LYS A 111 32.71 18.12 21.26
CA LYS A 111 33.56 17.22 22.05
C LYS A 111 33.96 17.83 23.41
N GLU A 112 33.87 19.15 23.52
CA GLU A 112 34.20 19.94 24.69
C GLU A 112 32.97 20.19 25.60
N GLY A 113 31.77 19.78 25.18
CA GLY A 113 30.53 19.90 25.94
C GLY A 113 29.76 21.21 25.71
N HIS A 114 30.07 22.00 24.69
CA HIS A 114 29.34 23.24 24.37
C HIS A 114 28.16 23.01 23.44
N LEU A 115 27.06 23.73 23.68
CA LEU A 115 25.87 23.74 22.82
C LEU A 115 26.23 24.31 21.44
N VAL A 116 26.02 23.51 20.40
CA VAL A 116 26.21 23.92 18.99
C VAL A 116 24.84 24.22 18.38
N LEU A 117 24.60 25.44 17.90
CA LEU A 117 23.34 25.84 17.26
C LEU A 117 23.38 25.72 15.74
N THR A 118 22.29 25.27 15.11
CA THR A 118 22.14 25.33 13.65
C THR A 118 21.99 26.78 13.19
N ALA A 119 22.25 27.07 11.91
CA ALA A 119 22.12 28.42 11.37
C ALA A 119 20.74 29.06 11.65
N GLN A 120 19.67 28.26 11.57
CA GLN A 120 18.31 28.71 11.82
C GLN A 120 18.06 29.04 13.31
N GLU A 121 18.59 28.21 14.21
CA GLU A 121 18.52 28.49 15.67
C GLU A 121 19.41 29.66 16.06
N GLN A 122 20.54 29.87 15.38
CA GLN A 122 21.36 31.06 15.56
C GLN A 122 20.58 32.32 15.17
N GLU A 123 19.85 32.31 14.05
CA GLU A 123 18.96 33.43 13.69
C GLU A 123 17.84 33.64 14.71
N GLU A 124 17.21 32.57 15.19
CA GLU A 124 16.14 32.65 16.20
C GLU A 124 16.65 33.21 17.54
N VAL A 125 17.85 32.80 17.97
CA VAL A 125 18.51 33.35 19.16
C VAL A 125 18.92 34.81 18.93
N LYS A 126 19.45 35.16 17.75
CA LYS A 126 19.82 36.54 17.41
C LYS A 126 18.64 37.51 17.39
N LYS A 127 17.43 37.04 17.05
CA LYS A 127 16.21 37.87 17.15
C LYS A 127 15.90 38.34 18.57
N ASN A 128 16.28 37.54 19.57
CA ASN A 128 16.05 37.85 20.98
C ASN A 128 17.30 38.43 21.66
N HIS A 129 18.48 38.18 21.08
CA HIS A 129 19.79 38.57 21.62
C HIS A 129 20.72 39.03 20.48
N GLU A 130 20.56 40.27 20.02
CA GLU A 130 21.31 40.80 18.86
C GLU A 130 22.84 40.77 19.05
N ASP A 131 23.31 40.81 20.30
CA ASP A 131 24.74 40.85 20.65
C ASP A 131 25.43 39.47 20.66
N PHE A 132 24.69 38.39 20.42
CA PHE A 132 25.21 37.03 20.47
C PHE A 132 25.94 36.67 19.17
N LEU A 133 27.22 36.34 19.30
CA LEU A 133 28.08 35.90 18.19
C LEU A 133 28.25 34.40 18.21
N PHE A 134 28.32 33.81 17.02
CA PHE A 134 28.55 32.39 16.82
C PHE A 134 29.77 32.20 15.92
N ASP A 135 30.58 31.17 16.20
CA ASP A 135 31.66 30.78 15.30
C ASP A 135 31.14 30.05 14.05
N GLU A 136 32.05 29.70 13.15
CA GLU A 136 31.77 28.92 11.93
C GLU A 136 31.20 27.52 12.21
N HIS A 137 31.32 27.03 13.45
CA HIS A 137 30.78 25.77 13.90
C HIS A 137 29.44 25.93 14.63
N GLY A 138 28.91 27.15 14.74
CA GLY A 138 27.66 27.46 15.43
C GLY A 138 27.76 27.45 16.96
N ARG A 139 28.96 27.51 17.52
CA ARG A 139 29.17 27.66 18.96
C ARG A 139 29.02 29.12 19.36
N LEU A 140 28.35 29.36 20.47
CA LEU A 140 28.21 30.71 21.02
C LEU A 140 29.59 31.21 21.48
N THR A 141 30.10 32.27 20.86
CA THR A 141 31.42 32.88 21.16
C THR A 141 31.30 34.16 21.98
N SER A 142 30.13 34.80 22.01
CA SER A 142 29.78 35.88 22.95
C SER A 142 28.36 35.69 23.49
N GLY A 143 28.19 35.93 24.80
CA GLY A 143 26.93 35.75 25.52
C GLY A 143 26.81 34.40 26.24
N VAL A 144 25.73 34.24 27.00
CA VAL A 144 25.35 32.98 27.67
C VAL A 144 23.85 32.81 27.53
N LEU A 145 23.41 31.73 26.86
CA LEU A 145 22.00 31.33 26.84
C LEU A 145 21.60 30.90 28.25
N SER A 146 20.42 31.34 28.73
CA SER A 146 19.91 30.86 30.01
C SER A 146 19.66 29.35 29.97
N GLU A 147 19.73 28.66 31.12
CA GLU A 147 19.42 27.22 31.20
C GLU A 147 18.03 26.89 30.64
N LYS A 148 17.07 27.82 30.77
CA LYS A 148 15.72 27.68 30.23
C LYS A 148 15.71 27.69 28.70
N GLU A 149 16.40 28.66 28.08
CA GLU A 149 16.51 28.75 26.62
C GLU A 149 17.31 27.59 26.04
N GLN A 150 18.41 27.19 26.69
CA GLN A 150 19.13 25.97 26.34
C GLN A 150 18.20 24.76 26.43
N SER A 151 17.43 24.63 27.51
CA SER A 151 16.46 23.54 27.67
C SER A 151 15.35 23.57 26.61
N GLU A 152 14.86 24.74 26.22
CA GLU A 152 13.85 24.89 25.17
C GLU A 152 14.38 24.54 23.78
N ILE A 153 15.59 25.00 23.42
CA ILE A 153 16.29 24.60 22.20
C ILE A 153 16.54 23.09 22.20
N LEU A 154 17.03 22.54 23.30
CA LEU A 154 17.27 21.10 23.46
C LEU A 154 15.96 20.28 23.39
N LYS A 155 14.85 20.80 23.91
CA LYS A 155 13.52 20.17 23.80
C LYS A 155 12.98 20.22 22.38
N LYS A 156 13.14 21.34 21.66
CA LYS A 156 12.82 21.44 20.22
C LYS A 156 13.63 20.43 19.39
N ARG A 157 14.85 20.11 19.81
CA ARG A 157 15.72 19.09 19.19
C ARG A 157 15.44 17.64 19.62
N ASP A 158 14.70 17.41 20.71
CA ASP A 158 14.35 16.06 21.19
C ASP A 158 13.04 15.53 20.57
N ASP A 159 12.79 15.94 19.33
CA ASP A 159 11.57 15.74 18.58
C ASP A 159 11.59 14.49 17.68
N LEU A 160 12.65 13.69 17.81
CA LEU A 160 12.82 12.47 17.03
C LEU A 160 11.76 11.44 17.42
N LEU A 161 11.17 10.86 16.39
CA LEU A 161 10.16 9.83 16.52
C LEU A 161 10.83 8.45 16.39
N PHE A 162 10.67 7.64 17.42
CA PHE A 162 11.21 6.31 17.56
C PHE A 162 10.08 5.32 17.80
N ASP A 163 10.12 4.21 17.07
CA ASP A 163 9.35 3.03 17.44
C ASP A 163 10.13 2.24 18.52
N PRO A 164 9.48 1.79 19.61
CA PRO A 164 10.10 0.97 20.66
C PRO A 164 10.76 -0.31 20.18
N GLN A 165 10.62 -0.68 18.90
CA GLN A 165 11.29 -1.80 18.24
C GLN A 165 12.63 -1.40 17.59
N ALA A 166 13.22 -0.29 18.03
CA ALA A 166 14.48 0.27 17.52
C ALA A 166 14.40 0.74 16.07
N ARG A 167 13.35 1.51 15.75
CA ARG A 167 13.23 2.17 14.44
C ARG A 167 13.17 3.68 14.62
N LEU A 168 13.83 4.42 13.74
CA LEU A 168 13.67 5.87 13.58
C LEU A 168 12.61 6.13 12.51
N ILE A 169 11.62 6.95 12.84
CA ILE A 169 10.58 7.42 11.92
C ILE A 169 10.84 8.89 11.62
N TYR A 170 10.96 9.24 10.34
CA TYR A 170 11.34 10.60 9.93
C TYR A 170 10.64 11.00 8.63
N GLU A 171 10.01 12.17 8.60
CA GLU A 171 9.46 12.76 7.37
C GLU A 171 10.54 13.58 6.66
N LEU A 172 11.09 13.02 5.58
CA LEU A 172 12.16 13.65 4.81
C LEU A 172 11.58 14.39 3.60
N THR A 173 11.55 15.72 3.64
CA THR A 173 11.23 16.55 2.46
C THR A 173 12.50 16.98 1.74
N LEU A 174 12.69 16.55 0.49
CA LEU A 174 13.81 16.98 -0.34
C LEU A 174 13.46 18.29 -1.05
N SER A 175 14.29 19.31 -0.85
CA SER A 175 14.25 20.55 -1.65
C SER A 175 14.55 20.25 -3.12
N GLU A 176 14.15 21.16 -4.03
CA GLU A 176 14.45 21.00 -5.46
C GLU A 176 15.95 20.80 -5.73
N LYS A 177 16.81 21.53 -5.02
CA LYS A 177 18.28 21.37 -5.11
C LYS A 177 18.76 19.99 -4.68
N GLU A 178 18.16 19.41 -3.65
CA GLU A 178 18.49 18.04 -3.22
C GLU A 178 17.96 16.99 -4.21
N GLN A 179 16.79 17.24 -4.81
CA GLN A 179 16.23 16.40 -5.87
C GLN A 179 17.11 16.45 -7.13
N GLU A 180 17.61 17.63 -7.51
CA GLU A 180 18.59 17.79 -8.59
C GLU A 180 19.91 17.08 -8.24
N LYS A 181 20.43 17.26 -7.02
CA LYS A 181 21.67 16.62 -6.55
C LYS A 181 21.61 15.10 -6.68
N VAL A 182 20.52 14.47 -6.23
CA VAL A 182 20.38 13.01 -6.36
C VAL A 182 20.18 12.58 -7.80
N LEU A 183 19.47 13.37 -8.62
CA LEU A 183 19.35 13.12 -10.06
C LEU A 183 20.70 13.14 -10.76
N LYS A 184 21.55 14.14 -10.48
CA LYS A 184 22.92 14.22 -11.00
C LYS A 184 23.79 13.04 -10.52
N LYS A 185 23.66 12.63 -9.25
CA LYS A 185 24.33 11.43 -8.70
C LYS A 185 23.93 10.17 -9.50
N ILE A 186 22.65 10.02 -9.83
CA ILE A 186 22.14 8.91 -10.64
C ILE A 186 22.65 9.00 -12.09
N GLU A 187 22.51 10.14 -12.74
CA GLU A 187 22.92 10.34 -14.14
C GLU A 187 24.41 10.07 -14.32
N ALA A 188 25.26 10.57 -13.42
CA ALA A 188 26.69 10.29 -13.41
C ALA A 188 26.98 8.78 -13.24
N ALA A 189 26.29 8.11 -12.31
CA ALA A 189 26.48 6.67 -12.07
C ALA A 189 25.97 5.78 -13.22
N LEU A 190 25.12 6.32 -14.08
CA LEU A 190 24.58 5.67 -15.28
C LEU A 190 25.28 6.11 -16.58
N ASN A 191 26.33 6.96 -16.49
CA ASN A 191 26.99 7.57 -17.65
C ASN A 191 26.01 8.31 -18.59
N MET A 192 24.96 8.90 -18.03
CA MET A 192 24.01 9.73 -18.76
C MET A 192 24.53 11.18 -18.83
N PRO A 193 24.21 11.94 -19.89
CA PRO A 193 24.52 13.36 -19.95
C PRO A 193 23.93 14.08 -18.76
N ASN A 194 24.79 14.73 -17.97
CA ASN A 194 24.37 15.59 -16.90
C ASN A 194 23.86 16.90 -17.54
N VAL A 195 22.66 17.31 -17.19
CA VAL A 195 22.08 18.57 -17.64
C VAL A 195 22.07 19.50 -16.44
N ASP A 196 22.89 20.55 -16.52
CA ASP A 196 22.93 21.60 -15.50
C ASP A 196 21.69 22.49 -15.58
N ASP A 197 21.33 23.10 -14.46
CA ASP A 197 20.28 24.10 -14.32
C ASP A 197 18.83 23.64 -14.60
N ARG A 198 18.52 22.35 -14.43
CA ARG A 198 17.12 21.88 -14.47
C ARG A 198 16.30 22.53 -13.36
N GLN A 199 15.07 22.94 -13.66
CA GLN A 199 14.16 23.52 -12.66
C GLN A 199 12.83 22.76 -12.57
N GLY A 200 12.29 22.65 -11.35
CA GLY A 200 10.95 22.13 -11.05
C GLY A 200 10.55 20.87 -11.83
N ILE A 201 9.70 21.06 -12.85
CA ILE A 201 9.11 20.00 -13.68
C ILE A 201 10.19 19.15 -14.39
N GLU A 202 11.30 19.76 -14.80
CA GLU A 202 12.37 19.04 -15.50
C GLU A 202 13.12 18.08 -14.57
N ILE A 203 13.31 18.46 -13.30
CA ILE A 203 13.90 17.58 -12.27
C ILE A 203 12.98 16.39 -12.03
N LYS A 204 11.68 16.63 -11.83
CA LYS A 204 10.68 15.56 -11.63
C LYS A 204 10.58 14.66 -12.86
N GLY A 205 10.63 15.22 -14.07
CA GLY A 205 10.66 14.48 -15.33
C GLY A 205 11.90 13.59 -15.46
N GLY A 206 13.08 14.13 -15.11
CA GLY A 206 14.33 13.38 -15.09
C GLY A 206 14.34 12.25 -14.06
N LEU A 207 13.90 12.51 -12.82
CA LEU A 207 13.70 11.49 -11.80
C LEU A 207 12.71 10.42 -12.26
N LYS A 208 11.58 10.83 -12.86
CA LYS A 208 10.60 9.90 -13.45
C LYS A 208 11.25 8.98 -14.47
N LYS A 209 12.10 9.50 -15.35
CA LYS A 209 12.80 8.73 -16.37
C LYS A 209 13.76 7.71 -15.75
N VAL A 210 14.66 8.14 -14.88
CA VAL A 210 15.71 7.26 -14.32
C VAL A 210 15.17 6.26 -13.30
N LEU A 211 14.06 6.56 -12.62
CA LEU A 211 13.39 5.66 -11.67
C LEU A 211 12.34 4.75 -12.35
N GLY A 212 12.43 4.57 -13.68
CA GLY A 212 11.63 3.61 -14.44
C GLY A 212 10.16 4.02 -14.64
N GLY A 213 9.88 5.31 -14.71
CA GLY A 213 8.54 5.86 -14.92
C GLY A 213 7.80 6.29 -13.65
N ARG A 214 8.42 6.22 -12.46
CA ARG A 214 7.84 6.66 -11.19
C ARG A 214 8.24 8.10 -10.87
N THR A 215 7.27 8.97 -10.60
CA THR A 215 7.53 10.29 -10.02
C THR A 215 7.64 10.20 -8.49
N PRO A 216 8.77 10.55 -7.87
CA PRO A 216 8.87 10.58 -6.41
C PRO A 216 8.11 11.78 -5.83
N THR A 217 7.49 11.56 -4.65
CA THR A 217 6.91 12.66 -3.87
C THR A 217 8.01 13.55 -3.28
N ASP A 218 7.69 14.80 -2.92
CA ASP A 218 8.67 15.71 -2.30
C ASP A 218 9.05 15.26 -0.88
N THR A 219 8.07 14.68 -0.16
CA THR A 219 8.26 14.11 1.17
C THR A 219 8.26 12.59 1.10
N THR A 220 9.22 11.96 1.77
CA THR A 220 9.29 10.51 1.98
C THR A 220 9.23 10.22 3.48
N LEU A 221 8.37 9.29 3.91
CA LEU A 221 8.36 8.76 5.26
C LEU A 221 9.44 7.67 5.39
N CYS A 222 10.52 7.98 6.08
CA CYS A 222 11.67 7.09 6.29
C CYS A 222 11.53 6.31 7.61
N SER A 223 11.60 4.99 7.52
CA SER A 223 11.62 4.03 8.63
C SER A 223 12.96 3.30 8.65
N ILE A 224 13.89 3.81 9.46
CA ILE A 224 15.27 3.33 9.53
C ILE A 224 15.44 2.36 10.70
N ASP A 225 15.88 1.13 10.42
CA ASP A 225 16.15 0.12 11.44
C ASP A 225 17.48 0.41 12.16
N LEU A 226 17.41 0.77 13.43
CA LEU A 226 18.56 1.14 14.27
C LEU A 226 19.20 -0.07 14.97
N SER A 227 18.70 -1.26 14.71
CA SER A 227 18.91 -2.41 15.58
C SER A 227 20.13 -3.27 15.20
N GLY A 228 20.73 -3.02 14.04
CA GLY A 228 21.99 -3.60 13.58
C GLY A 228 23.20 -2.72 13.89
N GLN A 229 24.39 -3.31 13.78
CA GLN A 229 25.63 -2.55 13.63
C GLN A 229 25.75 -2.16 12.16
N VAL A 230 25.90 -0.86 11.91
CA VAL A 230 26.24 -0.32 10.59
C VAL A 230 27.71 0.05 10.67
N ASN A 231 28.49 -0.31 9.65
CA ASN A 231 29.88 0.09 9.49
C ASN A 231 29.97 1.09 8.33
N GLY A 232 30.81 2.13 8.42
CA GLY A 232 30.96 3.15 7.36
C GLY A 232 30.54 4.57 7.76
N GLU A 233 30.38 5.46 6.78
CA GLU A 233 29.94 6.85 7.02
C GLU A 233 28.54 6.91 7.63
N GLY A 234 28.33 7.81 8.60
CA GLY A 234 27.07 7.90 9.37
C GLY A 234 26.93 6.88 10.50
N THR A 235 27.88 5.96 10.67
CA THR A 235 27.93 5.00 11.80
C THR A 235 27.94 5.70 13.16
N ASP A 236 28.57 6.87 13.26
CA ASP A 236 28.59 7.69 14.46
C ASP A 236 27.18 8.17 14.83
N VAL A 237 26.41 8.64 13.86
CA VAL A 237 25.03 9.09 14.03
C VAL A 237 24.12 7.92 14.33
N HIS A 238 24.23 6.84 13.56
CA HIS A 238 23.46 5.61 13.79
C HIS A 238 23.70 5.07 15.19
N ARG A 239 24.96 5.06 15.64
CA ARG A 239 25.34 4.67 17.01
C ARG A 239 24.77 5.63 18.03
N LYS A 240 24.92 6.95 17.88
CA LYS A 240 24.33 7.94 18.80
C LYS A 240 22.81 7.84 18.86
N LEU A 241 22.14 7.61 17.74
CA LEU A 241 20.70 7.39 17.66
C LEU A 241 20.29 6.13 18.39
N ARG A 242 21.01 5.03 18.16
CA ARG A 242 20.81 3.78 18.89
C ARG A 242 21.06 3.96 20.38
N ASP A 243 22.10 4.69 20.77
CA ASP A 243 22.43 4.94 22.17
C ASP A 243 21.38 5.86 22.83
N LYS A 244 20.88 6.88 22.12
CA LYS A 244 19.75 7.73 22.55
C LYS A 244 18.47 6.91 22.70
N PHE A 245 18.19 6.03 21.72
CA PHE A 245 17.09 5.08 21.78
C PHE A 245 17.21 4.14 22.99
N VAL A 246 18.39 3.55 23.23
CA VAL A 246 18.68 2.68 24.38
C VAL A 246 18.58 3.45 25.69
N LYS A 247 19.01 4.72 25.73
CA LYS A 247 18.83 5.59 26.90
C LYS A 247 17.36 5.86 27.18
N LYS A 248 16.55 6.09 26.14
CA LYS A 248 15.11 6.40 26.25
C LYS A 248 14.27 5.18 26.63
N TYR A 249 14.52 4.02 26.00
CA TYR A 249 13.67 2.83 26.12
C TYR A 249 14.33 1.62 26.77
N GLY A 250 15.64 1.66 27.01
CA GLY A 250 16.43 0.51 27.42
C GLY A 250 16.90 -0.36 26.23
N GLY A 251 17.69 -1.38 26.55
CA GLY A 251 18.05 -2.41 25.57
C GLY A 251 16.83 -3.19 25.10
N GLN A 252 16.85 -3.64 23.85
CA GLN A 252 15.78 -4.44 23.29
C GLN A 252 15.89 -5.90 23.74
N PRO A 253 14.88 -6.46 24.43
CA PRO A 253 14.93 -7.86 24.88
C PRO A 253 14.69 -8.87 23.76
N LEU A 254 14.44 -8.41 22.52
CA LEU A 254 14.12 -9.22 21.36
C LEU A 254 15.27 -9.31 20.37
N LEU A 255 15.41 -10.47 19.74
CA LEU A 255 16.33 -10.69 18.63
C LEU A 255 15.85 -9.95 17.37
N SER A 256 16.77 -9.60 16.47
CA SER A 256 16.46 -8.83 15.25
C SER A 256 15.36 -9.46 14.39
N HIS A 257 15.42 -10.78 14.19
CA HIS A 257 14.41 -11.52 13.44
C HIS A 257 13.02 -11.44 14.07
N GLN A 258 12.95 -11.44 15.40
CA GLN A 258 11.69 -11.31 16.14
C GLN A 258 11.12 -9.89 16.06
N ARG A 259 11.96 -8.87 15.86
CA ARG A 259 11.49 -7.49 15.68
C ARG A 259 10.80 -7.29 14.34
N ALA A 260 11.34 -7.87 13.27
CA ALA A 260 10.75 -7.79 11.93
C ALA A 260 9.36 -8.46 11.81
N SER A 261 9.02 -9.36 12.74
CA SER A 261 7.70 -10.01 12.84
C SER A 261 6.70 -9.32 13.77
N MET A 262 7.04 -8.18 14.39
CA MET A 262 6.11 -7.41 15.21
C MET A 262 5.55 -6.21 14.45
N VAL A 263 4.30 -5.82 14.74
CA VAL A 263 3.81 -4.54 14.23
C VAL A 263 4.54 -3.43 14.95
N ALA A 264 5.22 -2.58 14.19
CA ALA A 264 5.65 -1.27 14.62
C ALA A 264 4.44 -0.52 15.19
N SER A 265 4.36 -0.50 16.52
CA SER A 265 3.19 0.00 17.24
C SER A 265 3.10 1.51 17.12
N PHE A 266 4.24 2.18 16.95
CA PHE A 266 4.29 3.61 16.72
C PHE A 266 3.96 3.92 15.26
N GLU A 267 4.60 3.27 14.28
CA GLU A 267 4.31 3.50 12.85
C GLU A 267 2.82 3.29 12.49
N GLU A 268 2.20 2.23 13.03
CA GLU A 268 0.76 1.99 12.83
C GLU A 268 -0.09 3.12 13.44
N THR A 269 0.21 3.51 14.67
CA THR A 269 -0.53 4.56 15.38
C THR A 269 -0.30 5.93 14.73
N TYR A 270 0.90 6.16 14.18
CA TYR A 270 1.26 7.34 13.42
C TYR A 270 0.44 7.44 12.13
N ALA A 271 0.36 6.36 11.35
CA ALA A 271 -0.51 6.31 10.18
C ALA A 271 -1.99 6.53 10.54
N HIS A 272 -2.45 5.97 11.67
CA HIS A 272 -3.80 6.22 12.18
C HIS A 272 -4.06 7.70 12.44
N MET A 273 -3.14 8.36 13.16
CA MET A 273 -3.21 9.78 13.49
C MET A 273 -3.21 10.64 12.22
N ASN A 274 -2.33 10.36 11.27
CA ASN A 274 -2.21 11.14 10.03
C ASN A 274 -3.45 11.03 9.15
N LEU A 275 -4.02 9.83 9.02
CA LEU A 275 -5.28 9.63 8.29
C LEU A 275 -6.41 10.48 8.88
N MET A 276 -6.47 10.60 10.20
CA MET A 276 -7.43 11.45 10.87
C MET A 276 -7.14 12.94 10.67
N ALA A 277 -5.89 13.35 10.78
CA ALA A 277 -5.49 14.73 10.58
C ALA A 277 -5.82 15.20 9.14
N ARG A 278 -5.50 14.38 8.13
CA ARG A 278 -5.87 14.67 6.73
C ARG A 278 -7.38 14.73 6.52
N THR A 279 -8.11 13.82 7.16
CA THR A 279 -9.58 13.86 7.16
C THR A 279 -10.10 15.21 7.69
N PHE A 280 -9.47 15.78 8.71
CA PHE A 280 -9.88 17.06 9.31
C PHE A 280 -9.44 18.25 8.45
N GLU A 281 -8.19 18.23 7.98
CA GLU A 281 -7.58 19.27 7.14
C GLU A 281 -8.40 19.52 5.86
N ARG A 282 -8.79 18.45 5.15
CA ARG A 282 -9.55 18.55 3.89
C ARG A 282 -10.95 19.14 4.04
N ARG A 283 -11.54 19.09 5.23
CA ARG A 283 -12.87 19.68 5.45
C ARG A 283 -12.86 21.20 5.44
N SER A 284 -11.68 21.83 5.44
CA SER A 284 -11.53 23.30 5.42
C SER A 284 -12.47 23.96 6.45
N ILE A 285 -12.47 23.40 7.66
CA ILE A 285 -13.39 23.83 8.71
C ILE A 285 -12.99 25.22 9.15
N THR A 286 -13.79 26.18 8.72
CA THR A 286 -13.64 27.58 9.12
C THR A 286 -13.99 27.79 10.59
N TYR A 287 -13.24 28.63 11.31
CA TYR A 287 -13.51 29.08 12.67
C TYR A 287 -13.33 30.60 12.81
N GLY A 288 -13.72 31.15 13.97
CA GLY A 288 -13.66 32.58 14.21
C GLY A 288 -14.64 33.38 13.36
N GLU A 289 -14.59 34.71 13.47
CA GLU A 289 -15.48 35.61 12.71
C GLU A 289 -15.03 35.76 11.26
N ASP A 290 -13.72 35.81 11.03
CA ASP A 290 -13.11 35.92 9.70
C ASP A 290 -13.15 34.60 8.90
N LYS A 291 -13.74 33.54 9.48
CA LYS A 291 -13.85 32.20 8.88
C LYS A 291 -12.50 31.63 8.46
N GLU A 292 -11.48 31.79 9.31
CA GLU A 292 -10.15 31.24 9.11
C GLU A 292 -10.14 29.71 9.05
N THR A 293 -9.17 29.12 8.36
CA THR A 293 -8.91 27.68 8.38
C THR A 293 -7.54 27.41 9.01
N ILE A 294 -7.38 26.24 9.65
CA ILE A 294 -6.08 25.80 10.14
C ILE A 294 -5.19 25.57 8.91
N SER A 295 -4.07 26.29 8.83
CA SER A 295 -3.15 26.21 7.69
C SER A 295 -2.46 24.84 7.62
N HIS A 296 -1.88 24.52 6.45
CA HIS A 296 -1.11 23.28 6.27
C HIS A 296 0.04 23.16 7.28
N ASP A 297 0.81 24.23 7.47
CA ASP A 297 1.93 24.26 8.41
C ASP A 297 1.47 24.09 9.86
N ALA A 298 0.33 24.69 10.22
CA ALA A 298 -0.27 24.49 11.54
C ALA A 298 -0.70 23.03 11.73
N TRP A 299 -1.26 22.38 10.71
CA TRP A 299 -1.56 20.95 10.76
C TRP A 299 -0.31 20.09 10.91
N GLN A 300 0.78 20.41 10.22
CA GLN A 300 2.06 19.71 10.40
C GLN A 300 2.53 19.78 11.86
N ASN A 301 2.51 20.97 12.46
CA ASN A 301 2.88 21.17 13.87
C ASN A 301 1.95 20.41 14.83
N ILE A 302 0.63 20.45 14.59
CA ILE A 302 -0.35 19.70 15.38
C ILE A 302 -0.07 18.19 15.31
N ARG A 303 0.17 17.64 14.12
CA ARG A 303 0.48 16.21 13.91
C ARG A 303 1.79 15.83 14.61
N HIS A 304 2.82 16.63 14.45
CA HIS A 304 4.13 16.38 15.05
C HIS A 304 4.04 16.34 16.58
N ASN A 305 3.40 17.34 17.21
CA ASN A 305 3.20 17.36 18.66
C ASN A 305 2.34 16.20 19.17
N ALA A 306 1.31 15.82 18.41
CA ALA A 306 0.51 14.64 18.72
C ALA A 306 1.34 13.35 18.62
N ALA A 307 2.22 13.23 17.62
CA ALA A 307 3.11 12.10 17.45
C ALA A 307 4.09 11.95 18.63
N LEU A 308 4.64 13.05 19.16
CA LEU A 308 5.50 13.03 20.34
C LEU A 308 4.76 12.48 21.57
N LYS A 309 3.52 12.92 21.81
CA LYS A 309 2.68 12.37 22.89
C LYS A 309 2.39 10.88 22.70
N ILE A 310 2.04 10.49 21.48
CA ILE A 310 1.71 9.09 21.14
C ILE A 310 2.92 8.17 21.34
N GLN A 311 4.12 8.63 20.99
CA GLN A 311 5.35 7.87 21.14
C GLN A 311 5.54 7.38 22.59
N ASP A 312 5.25 8.23 23.57
CA ASP A 312 5.39 7.87 24.99
C ASP A 312 4.34 6.84 25.43
N GLU A 313 3.09 6.97 24.96
CA GLU A 313 2.04 6.00 25.22
C GLU A 313 2.34 4.65 24.54
N VAL A 314 2.87 4.66 23.32
CA VAL A 314 3.29 3.46 22.61
C VAL A 314 4.44 2.78 23.36
N ALA A 315 5.42 3.54 23.84
CA ALA A 315 6.53 3.00 24.63
C ALA A 315 6.07 2.34 25.91
N LYS A 316 5.12 2.97 26.63
CA LYS A 316 4.50 2.40 27.83
C LYS A 316 3.73 1.12 27.52
N ALA A 317 2.90 1.13 26.47
CA ALA A 317 2.16 -0.05 26.02
C ALA A 317 3.10 -1.20 25.62
N TYR A 318 4.18 -0.89 24.90
CA TYR A 318 5.19 -1.85 24.48
C TYR A 318 5.91 -2.47 25.69
N LYS A 319 6.40 -1.64 26.63
CA LYS A 319 7.09 -2.12 27.84
C LYS A 319 6.20 -3.05 28.66
N GLU A 320 4.93 -2.71 28.83
CA GLU A 320 3.97 -3.57 29.53
C GLU A 320 3.66 -4.86 28.77
N ALA A 321 3.55 -4.79 27.44
CA ALA A 321 3.33 -5.97 26.60
C ALA A 321 4.53 -6.93 26.67
N VAL A 322 5.76 -6.41 26.59
CA VAL A 322 7.01 -7.18 26.76
C VAL A 322 7.05 -7.83 28.14
N LYS A 323 6.79 -7.08 29.21
CA LYS A 323 6.76 -7.60 30.58
C LYS A 323 5.77 -8.75 30.73
N LYS A 324 4.56 -8.62 30.17
CA LYS A 324 3.52 -9.67 30.21
C LYS A 324 3.87 -10.88 29.35
N SER A 325 4.75 -10.72 28.37
CA SER A 325 5.17 -11.76 27.43
C SER A 325 6.52 -12.39 27.74
N SER A 326 7.23 -11.88 28.73
CA SER A 326 8.50 -12.44 29.19
C SER A 326 8.27 -13.56 30.20
N ASP A 327 9.07 -14.61 30.13
CA ASP A 327 9.16 -15.64 31.19
C ASP A 327 10.03 -15.16 32.37
N SER A 328 10.20 -16.02 33.38
CA SER A 328 11.02 -15.74 34.55
C SER A 328 12.51 -15.52 34.22
N ASN A 329 12.97 -15.96 33.04
CA ASN A 329 14.34 -15.81 32.57
C ASN A 329 14.50 -14.60 31.62
N GLY A 330 13.45 -13.80 31.44
CA GLY A 330 13.45 -12.64 30.55
C GLY A 330 13.33 -12.99 29.06
N LYS A 331 13.08 -14.26 28.71
CA LYS A 331 12.85 -14.64 27.33
C LYS A 331 11.43 -14.26 26.91
N VAL A 332 11.32 -13.48 25.84
CA VAL A 332 10.04 -12.98 25.35
C VAL A 332 9.39 -14.00 24.40
N ASP A 333 8.15 -14.36 24.67
CA ASP A 333 7.28 -15.07 23.72
C ASP A 333 6.69 -14.06 22.73
N VAL A 334 7.16 -14.11 21.48
CA VAL A 334 6.74 -13.20 20.39
C VAL A 334 5.25 -13.35 20.07
N ASN A 335 4.69 -14.55 20.16
CA ASN A 335 3.26 -14.77 19.89
C ASN A 335 2.43 -14.09 20.98
N LYS A 336 2.80 -14.30 22.24
CA LYS A 336 2.15 -13.64 23.38
C LYS A 336 2.33 -12.13 23.33
N LEU A 337 3.49 -11.64 22.90
CA LEU A 337 3.78 -10.22 22.69
C LEU A 337 2.87 -9.61 21.63
N ASN A 338 2.78 -10.20 20.44
CA ASN A 338 1.89 -9.74 19.39
C ASN A 338 0.42 -9.74 19.85
N GLN A 339 -0.03 -10.74 20.62
CA GLN A 339 -1.37 -10.75 21.22
C GLN A 339 -1.58 -9.61 22.22
N ASN A 340 -0.59 -9.31 23.06
CA ASN A 340 -0.68 -8.21 24.03
C ASN A 340 -0.64 -6.85 23.33
N LEU A 341 0.22 -6.66 22.34
CA LEU A 341 0.27 -5.44 21.52
C LEU A 341 -1.06 -5.25 20.76
N ALA A 342 -1.63 -6.31 20.18
CA ALA A 342 -2.93 -6.23 19.49
C ALA A 342 -4.06 -5.73 20.41
N LYS A 343 -4.03 -6.05 21.70
CA LYS A 343 -4.99 -5.53 22.70
C LYS A 343 -4.75 -4.04 22.99
N GLU A 344 -3.49 -3.62 23.10
CA GLU A 344 -3.16 -2.22 23.38
C GLU A 344 -3.41 -1.30 22.17
N ARG A 345 -3.35 -1.80 20.93
CA ARG A 345 -3.60 -1.00 19.72
C ARG A 345 -4.92 -0.24 19.73
N VAL A 346 -6.00 -0.84 20.23
CA VAL A 346 -7.30 -0.15 20.33
C VAL A 346 -7.18 1.10 21.20
N LYS A 347 -6.47 0.99 22.32
CA LYS A 347 -6.22 2.13 23.23
C LYS A 347 -5.24 3.13 22.63
N LEU A 348 -4.22 2.67 21.90
CA LEU A 348 -3.26 3.55 21.23
C LEU A 348 -3.93 4.36 20.13
N ALA A 349 -4.82 3.76 19.33
CA ALA A 349 -5.62 4.48 18.35
C ALA A 349 -6.51 5.55 18.99
N GLU A 350 -7.10 5.27 20.16
CA GLU A 350 -7.86 6.26 20.94
C GLU A 350 -6.96 7.36 21.52
N SER A 351 -5.78 7.00 21.99
CA SER A 351 -4.78 7.96 22.49
C SER A 351 -4.30 8.88 21.38
N ALA A 352 -4.15 8.36 20.16
CA ALA A 352 -3.79 9.13 18.98
C ALA A 352 -4.86 10.16 18.60
N LYS A 353 -6.13 9.75 18.64
CA LYS A 353 -7.27 10.67 18.48
C LYS A 353 -7.24 11.79 19.49
N LYS A 354 -7.05 11.40 20.75
CA LYS A 354 -7.05 12.32 21.88
C LYS A 354 -5.93 13.35 21.71
N ALA A 355 -4.71 12.89 21.47
CA ALA A 355 -3.54 13.74 21.25
C ALA A 355 -3.74 14.71 20.06
N LEU A 356 -4.34 14.23 18.96
CA LEU A 356 -4.63 15.06 17.80
C LEU A 356 -5.69 16.13 18.11
N ILE A 357 -6.80 15.76 18.74
CA ILE A 357 -7.88 16.70 19.10
C ILE A 357 -7.38 17.72 20.14
N GLU A 358 -6.59 17.30 21.12
CA GLU A 358 -5.93 18.21 22.05
C GLU A 358 -5.03 19.22 21.33
N GLY A 359 -4.28 18.79 20.32
CA GLY A 359 -3.45 19.68 19.49
C GLY A 359 -4.29 20.70 18.72
N VAL A 360 -5.42 20.28 18.15
CA VAL A 360 -6.38 21.19 17.50
C VAL A 360 -6.96 22.19 18.51
N VAL A 361 -7.39 21.75 19.69
CA VAL A 361 -7.90 22.64 20.75
C VAL A 361 -6.83 23.65 21.16
N ALA A 362 -5.59 23.21 21.38
CA ALA A 362 -4.48 24.08 21.75
C ALA A 362 -4.21 25.15 20.68
N HIS A 363 -4.18 24.76 19.40
CA HIS A 363 -4.03 25.71 18.30
C HIS A 363 -5.16 26.76 18.26
N LEU A 364 -6.42 26.33 18.39
CA LEU A 364 -7.55 27.25 18.41
C LEU A 364 -7.49 28.22 19.60
N LYS A 365 -7.02 27.76 20.77
CA LYS A 365 -6.80 28.62 21.95
C LYS A 365 -5.75 29.69 21.68
N GLU A 366 -4.60 29.29 21.14
CA GLU A 366 -3.50 30.20 20.79
C GLU A 366 -3.95 31.25 19.77
N ARG A 367 -4.68 30.83 18.73
CA ARG A 367 -5.17 31.76 17.69
C ARG A 367 -6.16 32.80 18.24
N VAL A 368 -7.03 32.41 19.18
CA VAL A 368 -7.94 33.38 19.83
C VAL A 368 -7.20 34.30 20.79
N ALA A 369 -6.16 33.80 21.49
CA ALA A 369 -5.33 34.66 22.32
C ALA A 369 -4.58 35.72 21.49
N LEU A 370 -4.14 35.36 20.27
CA LEU A 370 -3.51 36.29 19.33
C LEU A 370 -4.50 37.22 18.61
N SER A 371 -5.80 36.90 18.60
CA SER A 371 -6.81 37.71 17.91
C SER A 371 -7.38 38.85 18.76
N LEU A 372 -7.04 38.92 20.05
CA LEU A 372 -7.42 39.97 20.97
C LEU A 372 -6.22 40.35 21.83
N GLU A 373 -5.55 41.46 21.49
CA GLU A 373 -4.45 41.99 22.30
C GLU A 373 -4.89 43.26 23.01
N PHE A 374 -4.51 43.38 24.29
CA PHE A 374 -4.75 44.56 25.10
C PHE A 374 -3.42 45.13 25.59
N ASP A 375 -3.30 46.45 25.64
CA ASP A 375 -2.16 47.10 26.30
C ASP A 375 -2.28 47.05 27.84
N GLU A 376 -1.24 47.53 28.53
CA GLU A 376 -1.21 47.59 30.00
C GLU A 376 -2.33 48.46 30.59
N GLU A 377 -2.89 49.37 29.79
CA GLU A 377 -3.99 50.26 30.15
C GLU A 377 -5.37 49.62 29.90
N GLY A 378 -5.41 48.44 29.28
CA GLY A 378 -6.61 47.69 28.95
C GLY A 378 -7.36 48.18 27.70
N LYS A 379 -6.67 48.87 26.80
CA LYS A 379 -7.19 49.20 25.46
C LYS A 379 -6.86 48.08 24.49
N LEU A 380 -7.81 47.77 23.61
CA LEU A 380 -7.65 46.78 22.56
C LEU A 380 -6.66 47.31 21.50
N THR A 381 -5.45 46.75 21.46
CA THR A 381 -4.39 47.12 20.51
C THR A 381 -4.51 46.35 19.19
N SER A 382 -5.01 45.13 19.24
CA SER A 382 -5.22 44.25 18.07
C SER A 382 -6.53 43.47 18.20
N GLY A 383 -7.23 43.27 17.08
CA GLY A 383 -8.51 42.56 17.02
C GLY A 383 -9.75 43.46 16.93
N LYS A 384 -10.92 42.81 16.81
CA LYS A 384 -12.25 43.44 16.76
C LYS A 384 -13.21 42.70 17.68
N LEU A 385 -14.09 43.43 18.38
CA LEU A 385 -15.13 42.84 19.21
C LEU A 385 -16.39 42.59 18.38
N THR A 386 -17.04 41.46 18.61
CA THR A 386 -18.31 41.13 17.96
C THR A 386 -19.40 42.12 18.42
N GLU A 387 -20.43 42.37 17.62
CA GLU A 387 -21.56 43.21 18.07
C GLU A 387 -22.19 42.71 19.38
N ALA A 388 -22.22 41.40 19.59
CA ALA A 388 -22.79 40.80 20.79
C ALA A 388 -21.92 41.07 22.03
N GLU A 389 -20.59 40.99 21.87
CA GLU A 389 -19.62 41.34 22.91
C GLU A 389 -19.68 42.83 23.23
N GLN A 390 -19.73 43.70 22.22
CA GLN A 390 -19.91 45.14 22.40
C GLN A 390 -21.20 45.44 23.17
N LYS A 391 -22.32 44.84 22.78
CA LYS A 391 -23.61 45.00 23.48
C LYS A 391 -23.57 44.49 24.93
N GLU A 392 -22.81 43.43 25.22
CA GLU A 392 -22.64 42.93 26.58
C GLU A 392 -21.77 43.88 27.43
N LEU A 393 -20.67 44.39 26.87
CA LEU A 393 -19.76 45.31 27.54
C LEU A 393 -20.43 46.68 27.78
N LEU A 394 -21.18 47.21 26.80
CA LEU A 394 -21.92 48.48 26.94
C LEU A 394 -23.00 48.43 28.04
N LYS A 395 -23.53 47.25 28.36
CA LYS A 395 -24.45 47.07 29.50
C LYS A 395 -23.74 47.22 30.84
N LYS A 396 -22.45 46.87 30.91
CA LYS A 396 -21.63 46.96 32.13
C LYS A 396 -20.98 48.34 32.24
N HIS A 397 -20.58 48.93 31.12
CA HIS A 397 -19.82 50.18 31.03
C HIS A 397 -20.37 51.11 29.95
N GLN A 398 -21.10 52.15 30.36
CA GLN A 398 -21.71 53.10 29.42
C GLN A 398 -20.70 54.04 28.75
N ASN A 399 -19.46 54.09 29.24
CA ASN A 399 -18.39 54.95 28.74
C ASN A 399 -17.53 54.31 27.63
N LEU A 400 -17.73 53.03 27.32
CA LEU A 400 -17.06 52.38 26.19
C LEU A 400 -17.61 52.93 24.87
N LYS A 401 -16.73 53.21 23.91
CA LYS A 401 -17.12 53.51 22.52
C LYS A 401 -16.41 52.56 21.58
N PHE A 402 -17.15 52.08 20.59
CA PHE A 402 -16.64 51.24 19.52
C PHE A 402 -16.83 51.98 18.19
N ASP A 403 -15.90 51.83 17.26
CA ASP A 403 -16.13 52.28 15.88
C ASP A 403 -17.02 51.30 15.10
N GLU A 404 -17.31 51.64 13.84
CA GLU A 404 -18.11 50.83 12.92
C GLU A 404 -17.48 49.46 12.64
N GLU A 405 -16.19 49.31 12.92
CA GLU A 405 -15.40 48.10 12.73
C GLU A 405 -15.31 47.27 14.01
N GLY A 406 -15.93 47.72 15.11
CA GLY A 406 -15.95 47.04 16.40
C GLY A 406 -14.66 47.16 17.22
N LYS A 407 -13.78 48.12 16.88
CA LYS A 407 -12.58 48.43 17.64
C LYS A 407 -12.92 49.39 18.78
N LEU A 408 -12.34 49.16 19.95
CA LEU A 408 -12.55 50.02 21.12
C LEU A 408 -11.85 51.38 20.90
N THR A 409 -12.63 52.45 20.71
CA THR A 409 -12.14 53.82 20.45
C THR A 409 -12.10 54.71 21.68
N SER A 410 -12.79 54.33 22.76
CA SER A 410 -12.75 55.06 24.04
C SER A 410 -13.09 54.13 25.22
N GLY A 411 -12.40 54.32 26.35
CA GLY A 411 -12.51 53.51 27.56
C GLY A 411 -11.47 52.39 27.63
N SER A 412 -11.45 51.64 28.74
CA SER A 412 -10.56 50.50 28.98
C SER A 412 -11.31 49.36 29.65
N LEU A 413 -10.88 48.13 29.40
CA LEU A 413 -11.38 46.95 30.11
C LEU A 413 -10.46 46.62 31.28
N THR A 414 -11.04 46.16 32.40
CA THR A 414 -10.24 45.58 33.48
C THR A 414 -9.57 44.28 33.03
N LYS A 415 -8.47 43.87 33.69
CA LYS A 415 -7.80 42.61 33.35
C LYS A 415 -8.75 41.42 33.46
N GLU A 416 -9.60 41.42 34.48
CA GLU A 416 -10.62 40.39 34.69
C GLU A 416 -11.63 40.33 33.54
N GLU A 417 -12.00 41.48 32.97
CA GLU A 417 -12.92 41.55 31.83
C GLU A 417 -12.26 41.13 30.52
N GLN A 418 -11.00 41.50 30.32
CA GLN A 418 -10.19 41.04 29.20
C GLN A 418 -10.07 39.52 29.23
N GLU A 419 -9.69 38.95 30.38
CA GLU A 419 -9.57 37.50 30.58
C GLU A 419 -10.92 36.79 30.39
N ALA A 420 -12.02 37.34 30.91
CA ALA A 420 -13.35 36.78 30.73
C ALA A 420 -13.80 36.77 29.26
N LEU A 421 -13.51 37.84 28.52
CA LEU A 421 -13.82 37.97 27.11
C LEU A 421 -13.01 36.99 26.27
N ILE A 422 -11.68 36.95 26.44
CA ILE A 422 -10.79 36.01 25.76
C ILE A 422 -11.25 34.57 26.04
N LYS A 423 -11.55 34.25 27.30
CA LYS A 423 -12.02 32.92 27.70
C LYS A 423 -13.36 32.55 27.05
N LYS A 424 -14.31 33.50 26.97
CA LYS A 424 -15.61 33.29 26.31
C LYS A 424 -15.43 33.03 24.82
N ARG A 425 -14.72 33.91 24.11
CA ARG A 425 -14.46 33.78 22.67
C ARG A 425 -13.70 32.49 22.33
N THR A 426 -12.75 32.12 23.18
CA THR A 426 -11.99 30.87 23.04
C THR A 426 -12.91 29.66 23.16
N ARG A 427 -13.78 29.64 24.19
CA ARG A 427 -14.75 28.56 24.39
C ARG A 427 -15.69 28.42 23.20
N GLU A 428 -16.24 29.53 22.70
CA GLU A 428 -17.16 29.54 21.56
C GLU A 428 -16.47 29.07 20.27
N THR A 429 -15.24 29.53 20.01
CA THR A 429 -14.45 29.14 18.84
C THR A 429 -14.13 27.64 18.85
N VAL A 430 -13.62 27.13 19.98
CA VAL A 430 -13.30 25.71 20.16
C VAL A 430 -14.55 24.86 19.98
N LEU A 431 -15.66 25.22 20.65
CA LEU A 431 -16.88 24.44 20.58
C LEU A 431 -17.49 24.45 19.16
N GLY A 432 -17.53 25.62 18.51
CA GLY A 432 -18.07 25.77 17.17
C GLY A 432 -17.29 24.94 16.15
N TYR A 433 -15.96 24.97 16.20
CA TYR A 433 -15.11 24.14 15.37
C TYR A 433 -15.39 22.64 15.59
N MET A 434 -15.43 22.19 16.86
CA MET A 434 -15.63 20.78 17.20
C MET A 434 -17.02 20.26 16.81
N GLN A 435 -18.06 21.10 16.91
CA GLN A 435 -19.41 20.75 16.44
C GLN A 435 -19.46 20.63 14.92
N LYS A 436 -18.83 21.57 14.19
CA LYS A 436 -18.75 21.50 12.73
C LYS A 436 -17.98 20.26 12.28
N LEU A 437 -16.83 20.00 12.89
CA LEU A 437 -16.04 18.79 12.66
C LEU A 437 -16.88 17.52 12.87
N SER A 438 -17.51 17.38 14.04
CA SER A 438 -18.33 16.22 14.39
C SER A 438 -19.48 15.99 13.40
N GLY A 439 -20.13 17.07 12.95
CA GLY A 439 -21.25 17.03 12.01
C GLY A 439 -20.84 16.53 10.63
N GLU A 440 -19.57 16.69 10.25
CA GLU A 440 -19.04 16.33 8.95
C GLU A 440 -18.41 14.92 8.88
N LEU A 441 -18.12 14.29 10.02
CA LEU A 441 -17.52 12.94 10.05
C LEU A 441 -18.47 11.86 9.53
N ASN A 442 -18.05 11.12 8.51
CA ASN A 442 -18.71 9.90 8.06
C ASN A 442 -17.67 8.81 7.73
N LYS A 443 -18.14 7.55 7.62
CA LYS A 443 -17.27 6.39 7.37
C LYS A 443 -16.48 6.48 6.06
N HIS A 444 -17.10 6.97 4.98
CA HIS A 444 -16.50 7.00 3.64
C HIS A 444 -15.24 7.87 3.60
N VAL A 445 -15.24 8.95 4.37
CA VAL A 445 -14.14 9.94 4.35
C VAL A 445 -12.84 9.33 4.89
N PHE A 446 -12.92 8.46 5.91
CA PHE A 446 -11.76 7.76 6.46
C PHE A 446 -11.23 6.63 5.57
N THR A 447 -11.94 6.28 4.50
CA THR A 447 -11.48 5.27 3.53
C THR A 447 -11.04 5.87 2.21
N ALA A 448 -11.32 7.15 1.94
CA ALA A 448 -11.04 7.72 0.64
C ALA A 448 -9.56 7.98 0.40
N GLU A 449 -8.88 8.51 1.41
CA GLU A 449 -7.49 8.95 1.30
C GLU A 449 -6.52 8.11 2.13
N THR A 450 -5.27 8.20 1.73
CA THR A 450 -4.15 7.56 2.40
C THR A 450 -3.70 8.37 3.60
N ALA A 451 -3.07 7.73 4.57
CA ALA A 451 -2.65 8.34 5.82
C ALA A 451 -1.72 9.53 5.59
N THR A 452 -0.70 9.36 4.76
CA THR A 452 0.28 10.40 4.43
C THR A 452 0.24 10.78 2.96
N GLY A 453 0.08 9.80 2.07
CA GLY A 453 0.23 9.98 0.63
C GLY A 453 1.68 10.20 0.19
N TYR A 454 2.64 9.97 1.08
CA TYR A 454 4.06 10.08 0.81
C TYR A 454 4.62 8.76 0.28
N ASP A 455 5.75 8.87 -0.41
CA ASP A 455 6.64 7.73 -0.58
C ASP A 455 7.04 7.18 0.80
N TYR A 456 7.20 5.87 0.91
CA TYR A 456 7.60 5.21 2.16
C TYR A 456 8.87 4.41 1.95
N PHE A 457 9.92 4.77 2.69
CA PHE A 457 11.21 4.11 2.63
C PHE A 457 11.46 3.32 3.92
N TYR A 458 11.73 2.02 3.78
CA TYR A 458 11.90 1.08 4.88
C TYR A 458 13.22 0.33 4.74
N THR A 459 13.97 0.23 5.84
CA THR A 459 15.16 -0.65 5.93
C THR A 459 14.94 -1.76 6.95
N SER A 460 15.57 -2.91 6.72
CA SER A 460 15.59 -4.02 7.68
C SER A 460 16.96 -4.66 7.70
N ASN A 461 17.63 -4.56 8.84
CA ASN A 461 18.94 -5.19 9.04
C ASN A 461 18.81 -6.72 9.07
N TYR A 462 17.67 -7.25 9.54
CA TYR A 462 17.44 -8.70 9.58
C TYR A 462 17.20 -9.27 8.18
N LEU A 463 16.32 -8.63 7.40
CA LEU A 463 16.02 -9.07 6.03
C LEU A 463 17.13 -8.67 5.04
N GLN A 464 18.09 -7.85 5.48
CA GLN A 464 19.12 -7.24 4.63
C GLN A 464 18.49 -6.59 3.40
N GLN A 465 17.47 -5.76 3.65
CA GLN A 465 16.61 -5.23 2.59
C GLN A 465 16.28 -3.76 2.82
N GLY A 466 16.46 -2.95 1.79
CA GLY A 466 15.79 -1.67 1.62
C GLY A 466 14.56 -1.84 0.73
N MET A 467 13.51 -1.07 1.02
CA MET A 467 12.26 -1.14 0.28
C MET A 467 11.61 0.23 0.20
N LEU A 468 11.34 0.69 -1.02
CA LEU A 468 10.71 1.98 -1.29
C LEU A 468 9.35 1.76 -1.96
N ILE A 469 8.28 2.20 -1.30
CA ILE A 469 6.91 2.18 -1.80
C ILE A 469 6.56 3.58 -2.31
N SER A 470 5.92 3.68 -3.47
CA SER A 470 5.41 4.96 -3.96
C SER A 470 4.14 5.40 -3.25
N GLY A 471 4.06 6.70 -2.95
CA GLY A 471 2.89 7.35 -2.39
C GLY A 471 1.76 7.49 -3.40
N THR A 472 0.53 7.47 -2.89
CA THR A 472 -0.69 7.86 -3.63
C THR A 472 -1.58 8.65 -2.69
N LYS A 473 -2.32 9.64 -3.17
CA LYS A 473 -3.30 10.37 -2.34
C LYS A 473 -4.56 9.56 -2.05
N GLN A 474 -4.95 8.70 -3.00
CA GLN A 474 -6.15 7.86 -2.92
C GLN A 474 -5.84 6.44 -2.45
N THR A 475 -6.81 5.81 -1.77
CA THR A 475 -6.72 4.40 -1.34
C THR A 475 -7.35 3.43 -2.33
N ALA A 476 -7.34 2.13 -1.98
CA ALA A 476 -8.15 1.10 -2.63
C ALA A 476 -9.65 1.39 -2.75
N HIS A 477 -10.21 2.18 -1.83
CA HIS A 477 -11.65 2.30 -1.60
C HIS A 477 -12.30 3.48 -2.33
N ASP A 478 -11.52 4.49 -2.74
CA ASP A 478 -12.02 5.65 -3.49
C ASP A 478 -11.12 5.85 -4.73
N LYS A 479 -11.47 5.12 -5.79
CA LYS A 479 -10.76 5.16 -7.07
C LYS A 479 -11.70 5.81 -8.06
N PRO A 480 -11.48 7.06 -8.47
CA PRO A 480 -12.35 7.68 -9.46
C PRO A 480 -12.21 6.96 -10.81
N SER A 481 -13.12 7.28 -11.73
CA SER A 481 -12.87 7.04 -13.16
C SER A 481 -11.65 7.86 -13.60
N PHE A 482 -10.99 7.45 -14.68
CA PHE A 482 -9.91 8.27 -15.25
C PHE A 482 -10.44 9.59 -15.83
N ILE A 483 -10.12 10.68 -15.15
CA ILE A 483 -10.37 12.05 -15.52
C ILE A 483 -9.08 12.63 -16.14
N PRO A 484 -9.13 13.12 -17.40
CA PRO A 484 -8.00 13.79 -18.04
C PRO A 484 -7.48 14.97 -17.20
N GLY A 485 -6.16 15.14 -17.16
CA GLY A 485 -5.49 16.23 -16.42
C GLY A 485 -5.22 15.94 -14.94
N LEU A 486 -5.77 14.86 -14.37
CA LEU A 486 -5.39 14.37 -13.04
C LEU A 486 -4.30 13.30 -13.11
N GLN A 487 -3.52 13.14 -12.04
CA GLN A 487 -2.46 12.13 -11.99
C GLN A 487 -3.03 10.71 -12.04
N THR A 488 -2.69 9.97 -13.08
CA THR A 488 -3.16 8.60 -13.33
C THR A 488 -2.83 7.64 -12.21
N GLU A 489 -1.66 7.80 -11.60
CA GLU A 489 -1.14 7.00 -10.49
C GLU A 489 -2.05 7.12 -9.25
N ASP A 490 -2.49 8.35 -8.94
CA ASP A 490 -3.45 8.62 -7.86
C ASP A 490 -4.83 8.03 -8.18
N GLN A 491 -5.32 8.21 -9.41
CA GLN A 491 -6.63 7.71 -9.84
C GLN A 491 -6.71 6.18 -9.86
N ALA A 492 -5.61 5.50 -10.17
CA ALA A 492 -5.48 4.05 -10.11
C ALA A 492 -5.12 3.55 -8.69
N ALA A 493 -4.76 4.43 -7.76
CA ALA A 493 -4.12 4.10 -6.50
C ALA A 493 -2.96 3.08 -6.67
N PHE A 494 -2.17 3.32 -7.72
CA PHE A 494 -1.05 2.48 -8.14
C PHE A 494 0.17 2.74 -7.26
N ARG A 495 0.67 1.68 -6.61
CA ARG A 495 1.87 1.76 -5.77
C ARG A 495 2.96 0.84 -6.26
N ARG A 496 4.08 1.40 -6.68
CA ARG A 496 5.27 0.63 -7.01
C ARG A 496 6.09 0.35 -5.75
N VAL A 497 6.64 -0.85 -5.66
CA VAL A 497 7.53 -1.31 -4.60
C VAL A 497 8.85 -1.75 -5.23
N THR A 498 9.93 -1.04 -4.92
CA THR A 498 11.29 -1.34 -5.37
C THR A 498 12.11 -1.84 -4.19
N TYR A 499 12.89 -2.90 -4.43
CA TYR A 499 13.69 -3.54 -3.39
C TYR A 499 15.19 -3.33 -3.64
N THR A 500 15.96 -3.29 -2.57
CA THR A 500 17.42 -3.20 -2.58
C THR A 500 17.99 -4.18 -1.57
N TYR A 501 19.18 -4.72 -1.83
CA TYR A 501 19.90 -5.54 -0.87
C TYR A 501 20.71 -4.63 0.05
N GLN A 502 20.58 -4.81 1.36
CA GLN A 502 21.35 -4.05 2.35
C GLN A 502 22.52 -4.90 2.86
N ASP A 503 23.74 -4.49 2.56
CA ASP A 503 24.92 -5.22 3.03
C ASP A 503 25.24 -4.96 4.52
N GLU A 504 26.32 -5.57 5.01
CA GLU A 504 26.77 -5.45 6.41
C GLU A 504 27.28 -4.05 6.77
N THR A 505 27.60 -3.21 5.78
CA THR A 505 27.94 -1.79 5.94
C THR A 505 26.69 -0.90 5.89
N GLY A 506 25.53 -1.46 5.55
CA GLY A 506 24.27 -0.76 5.42
C GLY A 506 24.09 -0.05 4.07
N VAL A 507 25.00 -0.25 3.12
CA VAL A 507 24.89 0.25 1.73
C VAL A 507 23.82 -0.55 1.01
N LEU A 508 23.06 0.15 0.16
CA LEU A 508 21.98 -0.44 -0.63
C LEU A 508 22.46 -0.77 -2.04
N HIS A 509 22.39 -2.05 -2.39
CA HIS A 509 22.76 -2.59 -3.70
C HIS A 509 21.52 -2.83 -4.56
N PRO A 510 21.64 -2.65 -5.89
CA PRO A 510 20.53 -2.87 -6.81
C PRO A 510 20.06 -4.33 -6.78
N THR A 511 18.75 -4.54 -6.86
CA THR A 511 18.18 -5.88 -7.05
C THR A 511 17.28 -5.86 -8.29
N PRO A 512 17.10 -6.99 -8.99
CA PRO A 512 16.18 -7.07 -10.11
C PRO A 512 14.71 -7.05 -9.67
N ALA A 513 14.42 -7.11 -8.36
CA ALA A 513 13.07 -7.25 -7.85
C ALA A 513 12.29 -5.93 -7.88
N VAL A 514 11.18 -5.92 -8.61
CA VAL A 514 10.17 -4.86 -8.54
C VAL A 514 8.78 -5.47 -8.51
N SER A 515 7.87 -4.84 -7.78
CA SER A 515 6.45 -5.17 -7.83
C SER A 515 5.62 -3.91 -7.81
N ALA A 516 4.34 -4.03 -8.11
CA ALA A 516 3.39 -2.98 -7.86
C ALA A 516 2.07 -3.53 -7.35
N ARG A 517 1.39 -2.69 -6.57
CA ARG A 517 0.04 -2.92 -6.11
C ARG A 517 -0.88 -2.03 -6.92
N ILE A 518 -1.87 -2.64 -7.57
CA ILE A 518 -3.04 -1.94 -8.09
C ILE A 518 -4.29 -2.55 -7.43
N PRO A 519 -5.07 -1.80 -6.64
CA PRO A 519 -6.32 -2.32 -6.12
C PRO A 519 -7.24 -2.66 -7.28
N SER A 520 -8.10 -3.69 -7.14
CA SER A 520 -8.95 -4.15 -8.26
C SER A 520 -9.66 -2.94 -8.89
N PRO A 521 -9.38 -2.60 -10.15
CA PRO A 521 -9.73 -1.31 -10.71
C PRO A 521 -11.23 -1.09 -10.89
N ALA A 522 -12.04 -2.14 -10.76
CA ALA A 522 -13.47 -2.14 -11.04
C ALA A 522 -14.26 -1.28 -10.04
N LEU A 523 -15.06 -0.33 -10.57
CA LEU A 523 -15.89 0.62 -9.81
C LEU A 523 -17.32 0.13 -9.62
N VAL A 524 -17.48 -1.10 -9.14
CA VAL A 524 -18.78 -1.81 -9.14
C VAL A 524 -19.83 -1.25 -8.17
N PHE A 525 -19.54 -0.16 -7.46
CA PHE A 525 -20.48 0.54 -6.56
C PHE A 525 -20.83 1.94 -7.04
N HIS A 526 -20.48 2.33 -8.27
CA HIS A 526 -20.78 3.67 -8.75
C HIS A 526 -22.29 3.79 -9.06
N PRO A 527 -23.03 4.68 -8.38
CA PRO A 527 -24.49 4.76 -8.50
C PRO A 527 -24.97 5.20 -9.89
N THR A 528 -24.07 5.73 -10.72
CA THR A 528 -24.39 6.30 -12.04
C THR A 528 -23.66 5.66 -13.22
N MET A 529 -22.79 4.65 -13.01
CA MET A 529 -22.08 4.02 -14.13
C MET A 529 -22.87 2.81 -14.64
N SER A 530 -23.02 2.73 -15.96
CA SER A 530 -23.49 1.50 -16.62
C SER A 530 -22.40 0.42 -16.59
N GLU A 531 -22.76 -0.84 -16.89
CA GLU A 531 -21.79 -1.93 -17.02
C GLU A 531 -20.75 -1.64 -18.11
N ASP A 532 -21.17 -1.03 -19.22
CA ASP A 532 -20.29 -0.64 -20.32
C ASP A 532 -19.33 0.48 -19.90
N ASP A 533 -19.76 1.44 -19.08
CA ASP A 533 -18.89 2.49 -18.56
C ASP A 533 -17.85 1.91 -17.60
N ILE A 534 -18.23 0.95 -16.75
CA ILE A 534 -17.30 0.23 -15.86
C ILE A 534 -16.25 -0.49 -16.70
N ARG A 535 -16.66 -1.17 -17.76
CA ARG A 535 -15.76 -1.94 -18.62
C ARG A 535 -14.81 -1.02 -19.39
N ARG A 536 -15.30 0.10 -19.94
CA ARG A 536 -14.49 1.10 -20.63
C ARG A 536 -13.44 1.73 -19.70
N ASP A 537 -13.81 2.06 -18.47
CA ASP A 537 -12.88 2.54 -17.46
C ASP A 537 -11.81 1.47 -17.11
N LEU A 538 -12.21 0.21 -16.99
CA LEU A 538 -11.29 -0.91 -16.79
C LEU A 538 -10.29 -1.07 -17.94
N VAL A 539 -10.72 -0.97 -19.20
CA VAL A 539 -9.85 -1.05 -20.38
C VAL A 539 -8.81 0.08 -20.34
N ASN A 540 -9.20 1.31 -19.99
CA ASN A 540 -8.26 2.42 -19.83
C ASN A 540 -7.26 2.18 -18.70
N LYS A 541 -7.73 1.65 -17.56
CA LYS A 541 -6.86 1.29 -16.42
C LYS A 541 -5.90 0.15 -16.77
N PHE A 542 -6.31 -0.81 -17.60
CA PHE A 542 -5.43 -1.85 -18.12
C PHE A 542 -4.42 -1.31 -19.12
N GLY A 543 -4.77 -0.33 -19.96
CA GLY A 543 -3.79 0.38 -20.78
C GLY A 543 -2.71 1.06 -19.94
N PHE A 544 -3.10 1.77 -18.88
CA PHE A 544 -2.16 2.35 -17.93
C PHE A 544 -1.30 1.28 -17.25
N LEU A 545 -1.91 0.22 -16.72
CA LEU A 545 -1.23 -0.86 -16.01
C LEU A 545 -0.23 -1.59 -16.92
N HIS A 546 -0.64 -1.92 -18.15
CA HIS A 546 0.20 -2.55 -19.16
C HIS A 546 1.42 -1.68 -19.48
N ALA A 547 1.24 -0.36 -19.68
CA ALA A 547 2.34 0.57 -19.89
C ALA A 547 3.29 0.64 -18.67
N GLN A 548 2.76 0.65 -17.45
CA GLN A 548 3.57 0.62 -16.24
C GLN A 548 4.37 -0.69 -16.11
N MET A 549 3.76 -1.84 -16.40
CA MET A 549 4.44 -3.14 -16.40
C MET A 549 5.54 -3.21 -17.45
N ARG A 550 5.30 -2.70 -18.65
CA ARG A 550 6.33 -2.63 -19.71
C ARG A 550 7.50 -1.74 -19.30
N ASN A 551 7.22 -0.58 -18.70
CA ASN A 551 8.25 0.32 -18.17
C ASN A 551 9.07 -0.33 -17.08
N MET A 552 8.42 -1.03 -16.14
CA MET A 552 9.13 -1.83 -15.15
C MET A 552 10.04 -2.82 -15.87
N ARG A 553 9.52 -3.65 -16.79
CA ARG A 553 10.26 -4.69 -17.53
C ARG A 553 11.35 -4.20 -18.49
N GLY A 554 11.77 -2.94 -18.44
CA GLY A 554 12.82 -2.39 -19.31
C GLY A 554 12.37 -2.24 -20.76
N GLY A 555 11.07 -2.01 -21.00
CA GLY A 555 10.52 -1.83 -22.35
C GLY A 555 10.20 -3.14 -23.09
N LYS A 556 10.49 -4.30 -22.49
CA LYS A 556 10.28 -5.64 -23.09
C LYS A 556 8.84 -5.80 -23.62
N GLU A 557 8.74 -6.24 -24.86
CA GLU A 557 7.48 -6.61 -25.51
C GLU A 557 6.99 -7.98 -25.05
N GLY A 558 5.69 -8.22 -25.21
CA GLY A 558 5.03 -9.46 -24.82
C GLY A 558 3.98 -9.26 -23.73
N PRO A 559 3.21 -10.32 -23.41
CA PRO A 559 2.13 -10.22 -22.44
C PRO A 559 2.61 -9.75 -21.07
N ALA A 560 1.75 -9.07 -20.33
CA ALA A 560 2.00 -8.66 -18.95
C ALA A 560 0.96 -9.30 -18.02
N VAL A 561 1.36 -9.70 -16.81
CA VAL A 561 0.52 -10.49 -15.90
C VAL A 561 0.03 -9.65 -14.73
N GLU A 562 -1.30 -9.51 -14.62
CA GLU A 562 -1.97 -8.91 -13.46
C GLU A 562 -2.47 -9.99 -12.49
N ASN A 563 -1.89 -10.05 -11.30
CA ASN A 563 -2.23 -11.04 -10.27
C ASN A 563 -3.44 -10.57 -9.45
N LEU A 564 -4.63 -11.08 -9.80
CA LEU A 564 -5.89 -10.68 -9.16
C LEU A 564 -6.25 -11.57 -7.97
N PHE A 565 -6.19 -11.02 -6.75
CA PHE A 565 -6.55 -11.71 -5.50
C PHE A 565 -8.04 -11.55 -5.12
N THR A 566 -8.85 -10.98 -6.01
CA THR A 566 -10.29 -10.81 -5.80
C THR A 566 -10.98 -12.17 -5.83
N SER A 567 -11.92 -12.37 -4.90
CA SER A 567 -12.60 -13.66 -4.78
C SER A 567 -13.65 -13.83 -5.87
N PHE A 568 -13.67 -14.99 -6.51
CA PHE A 568 -14.76 -15.45 -7.36
C PHE A 568 -15.62 -16.47 -6.59
N HIS A 569 -16.64 -15.98 -5.88
CA HIS A 569 -17.57 -16.82 -5.12
C HIS A 569 -18.83 -17.17 -5.92
N SER A 570 -19.75 -17.93 -5.32
CA SER A 570 -21.05 -18.21 -5.93
C SER A 570 -21.88 -16.94 -6.13
N GLU A 571 -22.72 -16.95 -7.16
CA GLU A 571 -23.70 -15.89 -7.41
C GLU A 571 -24.66 -15.73 -6.23
N ALA A 572 -25.12 -16.84 -5.64
CA ALA A 572 -25.98 -16.85 -4.46
C ALA A 572 -25.42 -16.04 -3.27
N PHE A 573 -24.09 -15.92 -3.15
CA PHE A 573 -23.47 -15.11 -2.10
C PHE A 573 -23.68 -13.60 -2.32
N GLU A 574 -23.84 -13.14 -3.57
CA GLU A 574 -24.18 -11.74 -3.89
C GLU A 574 -25.67 -11.46 -3.82
N THR A 575 -26.52 -12.47 -4.00
CA THR A 575 -27.99 -12.30 -4.04
C THR A 575 -28.67 -12.47 -2.68
N ILE A 576 -28.14 -13.35 -1.82
CA ILE A 576 -28.73 -13.72 -0.52
C ILE A 576 -27.84 -13.27 0.66
N GLY A 577 -26.57 -12.99 0.39
CA GLY A 577 -25.56 -12.66 1.40
C GLY A 577 -25.31 -11.16 1.57
N ASP A 578 -24.03 -10.77 1.48
CA ASP A 578 -23.61 -9.37 1.60
C ASP A 578 -23.73 -8.69 0.23
N ASN A 579 -24.90 -8.12 -0.08
CA ASN A 579 -25.16 -7.38 -1.32
C ASN A 579 -24.17 -6.21 -1.56
N ASN A 580 -23.42 -5.80 -0.52
CA ASN A 580 -22.34 -4.81 -0.61
C ASN A 580 -20.97 -5.42 -0.94
N ASN A 581 -20.87 -6.71 -1.22
CA ASN A 581 -19.62 -7.39 -1.53
C ASN A 581 -19.62 -7.95 -2.97
N ARG A 582 -19.65 -7.05 -3.96
CA ARG A 582 -19.62 -7.36 -5.41
C ARG A 582 -18.26 -7.88 -5.92
N GLN A 583 -17.62 -8.83 -5.24
CA GLN A 583 -16.28 -9.34 -5.61
C GLN A 583 -16.34 -10.20 -6.87
N ARG A 584 -17.36 -11.07 -6.99
CA ARG A 584 -17.57 -11.88 -8.20
C ARG A 584 -17.77 -10.98 -9.42
N ALA A 585 -18.67 -9.99 -9.33
CA ALA A 585 -18.87 -9.04 -10.43
C ALA A 585 -17.58 -8.28 -10.81
N SER A 586 -16.74 -7.91 -9.83
CA SER A 586 -15.45 -7.25 -10.13
C SER A 586 -14.52 -8.16 -10.92
N ALA A 587 -14.40 -9.43 -10.52
CA ALA A 587 -13.57 -10.40 -11.22
C ALA A 587 -14.06 -10.61 -12.66
N LEU A 588 -15.37 -10.73 -12.86
CA LEU A 588 -15.97 -10.88 -14.20
C LEU A 588 -15.68 -9.70 -15.11
N TYR A 589 -15.94 -8.46 -14.66
CA TYR A 589 -15.67 -7.28 -15.49
C TYR A 589 -14.19 -7.13 -15.80
N MET A 590 -13.29 -7.54 -14.90
CA MET A 590 -11.85 -7.54 -15.18
C MET A 590 -11.45 -8.55 -16.27
N ILE A 591 -11.99 -9.77 -16.25
CA ILE A 591 -11.73 -10.76 -17.31
C ILE A 591 -12.29 -10.28 -18.66
N GLN A 592 -13.50 -9.73 -18.67
CA GLN A 592 -14.10 -9.17 -19.89
C GLN A 592 -13.29 -7.98 -20.43
N ALA A 593 -12.90 -7.04 -19.55
CA ALA A 593 -12.08 -5.90 -19.94
C ALA A 593 -10.69 -6.31 -20.42
N MET A 594 -10.13 -7.44 -19.95
CA MET A 594 -8.88 -7.99 -20.45
C MET A 594 -9.02 -8.40 -21.91
N HIS A 595 -10.09 -9.12 -22.27
CA HIS A 595 -10.36 -9.49 -23.66
C HIS A 595 -10.58 -8.27 -24.56
N GLU A 596 -11.32 -7.27 -24.10
CA GLU A 596 -11.54 -6.04 -24.86
C GLU A 596 -10.26 -5.22 -25.03
N PHE A 597 -9.46 -5.09 -23.97
CA PHE A 597 -8.16 -4.44 -24.03
C PHE A 597 -7.23 -5.14 -25.04
N ASN A 598 -7.13 -6.47 -24.97
CA ASN A 598 -6.27 -7.25 -25.86
C ASN A 598 -6.74 -7.20 -27.33
N ALA A 599 -8.05 -7.21 -27.58
CA ALA A 599 -8.59 -7.00 -28.92
C ALA A 599 -8.20 -5.62 -29.46
N GLY A 600 -8.35 -4.56 -28.64
CA GLY A 600 -7.93 -3.21 -29.02
C GLY A 600 -6.42 -3.08 -29.24
N GLN A 601 -5.59 -3.71 -28.41
CA GLN A 601 -4.13 -3.76 -28.62
C GLN A 601 -3.76 -4.43 -29.93
N LYS A 602 -4.44 -5.53 -30.29
CA LYS A 602 -4.20 -6.24 -31.54
C LYS A 602 -4.53 -5.39 -32.77
N GLU A 603 -5.60 -4.59 -32.70
CA GLU A 603 -5.95 -3.64 -33.76
C GLU A 603 -4.93 -2.49 -33.88
N LEU A 604 -4.42 -1.98 -32.75
CA LEU A 604 -3.46 -0.89 -32.70
C LEU A 604 -2.03 -1.31 -33.10
N GLU A 605 -1.62 -2.52 -32.72
CA GLU A 605 -0.29 -3.06 -32.98
C GLU A 605 -0.35 -4.46 -33.61
N PRO A 606 -0.81 -4.59 -34.88
CA PRO A 606 -0.94 -5.90 -35.53
C PRO A 606 0.37 -6.69 -35.52
N GLY A 607 0.29 -7.95 -35.08
CA GLY A 607 1.44 -8.87 -35.00
C GLY A 607 2.28 -8.75 -33.73
N LYS A 608 2.07 -7.72 -32.90
CA LYS A 608 2.69 -7.62 -31.56
C LYS A 608 1.84 -8.33 -30.52
N ASN A 609 2.50 -9.10 -29.66
CA ASN A 609 1.85 -9.85 -28.58
C ASN A 609 1.82 -9.03 -27.27
N ASN A 610 1.47 -7.75 -27.35
CA ASN A 610 1.48 -6.83 -26.20
C ASN A 610 0.15 -6.90 -25.44
N PHE A 611 -0.14 -8.08 -24.93
CA PHE A 611 -1.39 -8.37 -24.21
C PHE A 611 -1.25 -8.16 -22.70
N LEU A 612 -2.38 -8.17 -22.01
CA LEU A 612 -2.46 -8.30 -20.57
C LEU A 612 -3.21 -9.60 -20.24
N TYR A 613 -2.65 -10.42 -19.37
CA TYR A 613 -3.31 -11.61 -18.83
C TYR A 613 -3.64 -11.41 -17.35
N VAL A 614 -4.83 -11.83 -16.94
CA VAL A 614 -5.29 -11.73 -15.55
C VAL A 614 -5.18 -13.10 -14.90
N GLN A 615 -4.31 -13.21 -13.89
CA GLN A 615 -4.17 -14.41 -13.06
C GLN A 615 -5.10 -14.31 -11.85
N ASN A 616 -6.37 -14.68 -12.01
CA ASN A 616 -7.34 -14.64 -10.91
C ASN A 616 -7.39 -15.95 -10.10
N ILE A 617 -6.38 -16.16 -9.27
CA ILE A 617 -6.36 -17.22 -8.25
C ILE A 617 -6.73 -16.59 -6.90
N GLY A 618 -7.89 -16.98 -6.36
CA GLY A 618 -8.39 -16.43 -5.11
C GLY A 618 -7.53 -16.86 -3.91
N THR A 619 -7.25 -15.93 -3.00
CA THR A 619 -6.42 -16.15 -1.80
C THR A 619 -7.23 -16.26 -0.51
N ASN A 620 -8.56 -16.34 -0.62
CA ASN A 620 -9.48 -16.39 0.50
C ASN A 620 -10.42 -17.59 0.42
N ARG A 621 -10.81 -18.11 1.58
CA ARG A 621 -11.73 -19.24 1.82
C ARG A 621 -13.12 -19.08 1.20
N HIS A 622 -13.52 -17.87 0.85
CA HIS A 622 -14.81 -17.61 0.22
C HIS A 622 -14.76 -17.78 -1.29
N THR A 623 -13.57 -17.90 -1.89
CA THR A 623 -13.43 -18.15 -3.31
C THR A 623 -13.81 -19.59 -3.63
N ARG A 624 -14.38 -19.81 -4.81
CA ARG A 624 -14.51 -21.16 -5.37
C ARG A 624 -13.15 -21.62 -5.84
N ASP A 625 -12.86 -22.91 -5.66
CA ASP A 625 -11.75 -23.55 -6.35
C ASP A 625 -11.87 -23.29 -7.87
N LEU A 626 -10.75 -23.19 -8.58
CA LEU A 626 -10.71 -23.10 -10.04
C LEU A 626 -10.87 -24.48 -10.68
N GLY A 627 -11.10 -24.51 -11.98
CA GLY A 627 -11.20 -25.75 -12.74
C GLY A 627 -12.33 -25.70 -13.74
N TYR A 628 -12.21 -26.56 -14.74
CA TYR A 628 -13.08 -26.59 -15.89
C TYR A 628 -14.38 -27.36 -15.62
N ARG A 629 -15.46 -27.02 -16.34
CA ARG A 629 -16.78 -27.64 -16.23
C ARG A 629 -16.75 -29.17 -16.32
N ASP A 630 -15.97 -29.76 -17.24
CA ASP A 630 -15.94 -31.22 -17.39
C ASP A 630 -15.29 -31.94 -16.20
N ASP A 631 -14.47 -31.23 -15.42
CA ASP A 631 -13.82 -31.77 -14.21
C ASP A 631 -14.67 -31.53 -12.95
N ARG A 632 -15.87 -30.95 -13.12
CA ARG A 632 -16.75 -30.49 -12.04
C ARG A 632 -18.15 -31.09 -12.16
N SER A 633 -18.91 -31.00 -11.07
CA SER A 633 -20.33 -31.31 -11.14
C SER A 633 -21.08 -30.21 -11.90
N PHE A 634 -22.17 -30.57 -12.57
CA PHE A 634 -23.04 -29.62 -13.29
C PHE A 634 -23.53 -28.44 -12.43
N VAL A 635 -23.50 -28.58 -11.10
CA VAL A 635 -23.93 -27.56 -10.12
C VAL A 635 -22.82 -26.53 -9.83
N THR A 636 -21.56 -26.87 -10.09
CA THR A 636 -20.39 -26.09 -9.61
C THR A 636 -19.52 -25.51 -10.72
N GLY A 637 -19.67 -25.98 -11.97
CA GLY A 637 -19.00 -25.42 -13.14
C GLY A 637 -19.81 -24.32 -13.81
N SER A 638 -19.14 -23.35 -14.42
CA SER A 638 -19.75 -22.31 -15.26
C SER A 638 -18.75 -21.83 -16.32
N VAL A 639 -19.23 -21.24 -17.42
CA VAL A 639 -18.36 -20.71 -18.48
C VAL A 639 -17.40 -19.65 -17.92
N GLU A 640 -17.86 -18.81 -17.00
CA GLU A 640 -17.03 -17.78 -16.39
C GLU A 640 -15.91 -18.36 -15.53
N LEU A 641 -16.17 -19.49 -14.87
CA LEU A 641 -15.13 -20.18 -14.10
C LEU A 641 -14.11 -20.85 -15.03
N ASP A 642 -14.54 -21.44 -16.14
CA ASP A 642 -13.62 -21.97 -17.16
C ASP A 642 -12.71 -20.85 -17.69
N ASP A 643 -13.27 -19.68 -17.95
CA ASP A 643 -12.55 -18.54 -18.49
C ASP A 643 -11.56 -17.93 -17.50
N ILE A 644 -11.95 -17.83 -16.22
CA ILE A 644 -11.04 -17.45 -15.13
C ILE A 644 -9.90 -18.47 -15.00
N THR A 645 -10.21 -19.76 -15.06
CA THR A 645 -9.22 -20.84 -14.97
C THR A 645 -8.25 -20.79 -16.14
N LEU A 646 -8.78 -20.66 -17.37
CA LEU A 646 -8.01 -20.57 -18.61
C LEU A 646 -7.10 -19.34 -18.60
N SER A 647 -7.61 -18.16 -18.22
CA SER A 647 -6.81 -16.94 -18.10
C SER A 647 -5.67 -17.07 -17.08
N ALA A 648 -5.93 -17.71 -15.93
CA ALA A 648 -4.90 -17.97 -14.93
C ALA A 648 -3.81 -18.92 -15.44
N GLU A 649 -4.19 -19.95 -16.20
CA GLU A 649 -3.25 -20.89 -16.81
C GLU A 649 -2.44 -20.24 -17.94
N MET A 650 -3.07 -19.43 -18.79
CA MET A 650 -2.38 -18.62 -19.81
C MET A 650 -1.35 -17.68 -19.18
N ALA A 651 -1.71 -17.00 -18.09
CA ALA A 651 -0.81 -16.11 -17.36
C ALA A 651 0.42 -16.85 -16.82
N MET A 652 0.23 -17.96 -16.10
CA MET A 652 1.35 -18.73 -15.56
C MET A 652 2.22 -19.39 -16.63
N LEU A 653 1.62 -19.90 -17.72
CA LEU A 653 2.36 -20.42 -18.86
C LEU A 653 3.23 -19.34 -19.51
N HIS A 654 2.72 -18.12 -19.62
CA HIS A 654 3.52 -16.98 -20.07
C HIS A 654 4.66 -16.67 -19.09
N THR A 655 4.38 -16.66 -17.78
CA THR A 655 5.39 -16.47 -16.75
C THR A 655 6.52 -17.50 -16.86
N PHE A 656 6.22 -18.77 -17.19
CA PHE A 656 7.25 -19.78 -17.46
C PHE A 656 8.04 -19.54 -18.74
N GLN A 657 7.40 -19.08 -19.82
CA GLN A 657 8.12 -18.74 -21.05
C GLN A 657 9.17 -17.65 -20.80
N GLU A 658 8.77 -16.61 -20.07
CA GLU A 658 9.63 -15.47 -19.70
C GLU A 658 10.81 -15.86 -18.81
N ASN A 659 10.66 -16.94 -18.05
CA ASN A 659 11.62 -17.43 -17.06
C ASN A 659 12.15 -18.81 -17.41
N SER A 660 12.15 -19.16 -18.70
CA SER A 660 12.52 -20.48 -19.21
C SER A 660 13.98 -20.87 -18.93
N ALA A 661 14.86 -19.90 -18.65
CA ALA A 661 16.23 -20.14 -18.23
C ALA A 661 16.33 -20.97 -16.94
N TYR A 662 15.29 -20.94 -16.09
CA TYR A 662 15.18 -21.69 -14.84
C TYR A 662 14.52 -23.07 -14.99
N LEU A 663 14.18 -23.46 -16.22
CA LEU A 663 13.54 -24.73 -16.55
C LEU A 663 14.52 -25.65 -17.30
N SER A 664 14.32 -26.97 -17.15
CA SER A 664 15.01 -27.95 -18.00
C SER A 664 14.61 -27.77 -19.47
N GLU A 665 15.50 -28.17 -20.40
CA GLU A 665 15.23 -28.06 -21.84
C GLU A 665 13.92 -28.75 -22.24
N GLU A 666 13.69 -29.97 -21.76
CA GLU A 666 12.46 -30.71 -22.07
C GLU A 666 11.20 -29.95 -21.61
N VAL A 667 11.22 -29.39 -20.40
CA VAL A 667 10.08 -28.63 -19.87
C VAL A 667 9.91 -27.33 -20.63
N LYS A 668 11.00 -26.63 -20.96
CA LYS A 668 10.99 -25.40 -21.76
C LYS A 668 10.40 -25.62 -23.15
N GLU A 669 10.79 -26.68 -23.85
CA GLU A 669 10.27 -27.01 -25.18
C GLU A 669 8.75 -27.23 -25.12
N LYS A 670 8.28 -28.00 -24.12
CA LYS A 670 6.86 -28.24 -23.88
C LYS A 670 6.12 -26.92 -23.56
N ILE A 671 6.69 -26.07 -22.70
CA ILE A 671 6.15 -24.74 -22.36
C ILE A 671 6.08 -23.83 -23.59
N THR A 672 7.12 -23.84 -24.42
CA THR A 672 7.18 -23.03 -25.65
C THR A 672 6.12 -23.49 -26.65
N ALA A 673 5.97 -24.81 -26.82
CA ALA A 673 4.96 -25.39 -27.69
C ALA A 673 3.54 -25.02 -27.24
N ILE A 674 3.20 -25.20 -25.97
CA ILE A 674 1.85 -24.85 -25.48
C ILE A 674 1.59 -23.33 -25.51
N ASN A 675 2.59 -22.48 -25.25
CA ASN A 675 2.43 -21.03 -25.37
C ASN A 675 2.18 -20.59 -26.83
N ALA A 676 2.78 -21.26 -27.81
CA ALA A 676 2.47 -21.00 -29.22
C ALA A 676 0.99 -21.30 -29.52
N ARG A 677 0.44 -22.39 -28.96
CA ARG A 677 -0.98 -22.74 -29.08
C ARG A 677 -1.89 -21.78 -28.34
N VAL A 678 -1.50 -21.33 -27.13
CA VAL A 678 -2.20 -20.28 -26.39
C VAL A 678 -2.35 -19.05 -27.27
N ARG A 679 -1.25 -18.60 -27.89
CA ARG A 679 -1.26 -17.44 -28.78
C ARG A 679 -2.18 -17.66 -29.97
N GLU A 680 -2.03 -18.77 -30.69
CA GLU A 680 -2.83 -19.09 -31.90
C GLU A 680 -4.34 -19.09 -31.62
N HIS A 681 -4.77 -19.80 -30.57
CA HIS A 681 -6.19 -19.91 -30.22
C HIS A 681 -6.74 -18.59 -29.67
N TYR A 682 -5.95 -17.88 -28.87
CA TYR A 682 -6.37 -16.59 -28.34
C TYR A 682 -6.45 -15.53 -29.44
N ASP A 683 -5.49 -15.51 -30.37
CA ASP A 683 -5.53 -14.65 -31.55
C ASP A 683 -6.78 -14.90 -32.38
N THR A 684 -7.12 -16.17 -32.61
CA THR A 684 -8.34 -16.57 -33.32
C THR A 684 -9.60 -16.05 -32.63
N PHE A 685 -9.65 -16.13 -31.30
CA PHE A 685 -10.76 -15.57 -30.52
C PHE A 685 -10.84 -14.04 -30.61
N LEU A 686 -9.70 -13.34 -30.57
CA LEU A 686 -9.66 -11.88 -30.66
C LEU A 686 -10.03 -11.36 -32.06
N ASP A 687 -9.70 -12.10 -33.12
CA ASP A 687 -10.00 -11.74 -34.52
C ASP A 687 -11.48 -11.87 -34.89
N ASP A 688 -12.25 -12.66 -34.12
CA ASP A 688 -13.68 -12.79 -34.34
C ASP A 688 -14.42 -11.53 -33.83
N LYS A 689 -15.00 -10.78 -34.78
CA LYS A 689 -15.82 -9.59 -34.48
C LYS A 689 -17.15 -9.93 -33.80
N GLN A 690 -17.61 -11.18 -33.91
CA GLN A 690 -18.79 -11.71 -33.24
C GLN A 690 -18.41 -12.67 -32.10
N ARG A 691 -17.18 -12.56 -31.57
CA ARG A 691 -16.70 -13.42 -30.49
C ARG A 691 -17.65 -13.43 -29.29
N PRO A 692 -17.77 -14.58 -28.60
CA PRO A 692 -18.50 -14.62 -27.34
C PRO A 692 -17.84 -13.74 -26.27
N THR A 693 -18.58 -13.43 -25.20
CA THR A 693 -18.08 -12.63 -24.07
C THR A 693 -16.85 -13.25 -23.40
N TYR A 694 -16.78 -14.58 -23.35
CA TYR A 694 -15.73 -15.33 -22.66
C TYR A 694 -14.95 -16.19 -23.66
N PHE A 695 -13.63 -16.22 -23.55
CA PHE A 695 -12.78 -17.01 -24.42
C PHE A 695 -13.08 -18.51 -24.31
N ALA A 696 -13.29 -19.02 -23.10
CA ALA A 696 -13.64 -20.41 -22.85
C ALA A 696 -14.98 -20.86 -23.47
N GLN A 697 -15.82 -19.94 -23.94
CA GLN A 697 -17.04 -20.25 -24.68
C GLN A 697 -16.81 -20.47 -26.19
N SER A 698 -15.70 -19.95 -26.72
CA SER A 698 -15.36 -20.08 -28.14
C SER A 698 -14.83 -21.47 -28.47
N ILE A 699 -14.91 -21.86 -29.75
CA ILE A 699 -14.34 -23.13 -30.24
C ILE A 699 -12.82 -23.18 -29.99
N ALA A 700 -12.13 -22.04 -30.19
CA ALA A 700 -10.70 -21.92 -29.95
C ALA A 700 -10.36 -22.10 -28.46
N GLY A 701 -11.14 -21.48 -27.56
CA GLY A 701 -10.95 -21.62 -26.11
C GLY A 701 -11.20 -23.05 -25.61
N ASP A 702 -12.28 -23.69 -26.05
CA ASP A 702 -12.57 -25.10 -25.72
C ASP A 702 -11.46 -26.04 -26.23
N THR A 703 -10.92 -25.77 -27.42
CA THR A 703 -9.80 -26.53 -27.98
C THR A 703 -8.54 -26.34 -27.14
N LEU A 704 -8.20 -25.11 -26.78
CA LEU A 704 -7.05 -24.80 -25.95
C LEU A 704 -7.14 -25.45 -24.56
N ILE A 705 -8.33 -25.47 -23.93
CA ILE A 705 -8.54 -26.16 -22.65
C ILE A 705 -8.15 -27.65 -22.75
N LYS A 706 -8.54 -28.32 -23.85
CA LYS A 706 -8.17 -29.73 -24.09
C LYS A 706 -6.66 -29.90 -24.29
N GLU A 707 -6.03 -28.99 -25.03
CA GLU A 707 -4.58 -29.00 -25.25
C GLU A 707 -3.80 -28.75 -23.96
N ILE A 708 -4.22 -27.79 -23.12
CA ILE A 708 -3.59 -27.53 -21.81
C ILE A 708 -3.74 -28.75 -20.89
N ARG A 709 -4.91 -29.41 -20.87
CA ARG A 709 -5.10 -30.66 -20.11
C ARG A 709 -4.16 -31.77 -20.56
N ALA A 710 -3.94 -31.92 -21.87
CA ALA A 710 -2.99 -32.89 -22.40
C ALA A 710 -1.55 -32.53 -21.99
N PHE A 711 -1.17 -31.26 -22.21
CA PHE A 711 0.13 -30.71 -21.82
C PHE A 711 0.43 -30.93 -20.32
N LYS A 712 -0.53 -30.69 -19.42
CA LYS A 712 -0.32 -30.89 -17.98
C LYS A 712 0.03 -32.33 -17.61
N LYS A 713 -0.60 -33.31 -18.26
CA LYS A 713 -0.29 -34.74 -18.06
C LYS A 713 1.14 -35.08 -18.54
N GLU A 714 1.57 -34.48 -19.64
CA GLU A 714 2.93 -34.62 -20.17
C GLU A 714 3.98 -33.87 -19.34
N LEU A 715 3.57 -32.78 -18.70
CA LEU A 715 4.42 -32.00 -17.79
C LEU A 715 4.65 -32.75 -16.48
N GLU A 716 3.61 -33.38 -15.91
CA GLU A 716 3.69 -34.15 -14.67
C GLU A 716 4.76 -35.26 -14.75
N SER A 717 4.84 -35.95 -15.89
CA SER A 717 5.86 -36.99 -16.11
C SER A 717 7.27 -36.42 -16.27
N GLY A 718 7.43 -35.26 -16.93
CA GLY A 718 8.73 -34.61 -17.17
C GLY A 718 9.36 -33.97 -15.93
N LEU A 719 8.57 -33.57 -14.94
CA LEU A 719 9.07 -32.91 -13.71
C LEU A 719 9.72 -33.88 -12.71
N SER A 720 9.61 -35.18 -12.92
CA SER A 720 10.07 -36.20 -11.96
C SER A 720 11.57 -36.58 -12.12
N GLN A 721 12.27 -36.01 -13.10
CA GLN A 721 13.63 -36.42 -13.50
C GLN A 721 14.69 -35.29 -13.46
N GLN A 722 14.41 -34.16 -12.83
CA GLN A 722 15.30 -32.99 -12.90
C GLN A 722 16.56 -33.13 -12.01
N GLU A 723 17.64 -32.46 -12.45
CA GLU A 723 18.94 -32.38 -11.76
C GLU A 723 18.82 -31.79 -10.34
N ASP A 724 19.89 -31.95 -9.54
CA ASP A 724 20.05 -31.27 -8.25
C ASP A 724 20.25 -29.75 -8.44
N ASP A 725 19.20 -29.03 -8.79
CA ASP A 725 19.16 -27.57 -8.74
C ASP A 725 18.96 -27.13 -7.29
N ASP A 726 19.89 -26.29 -6.79
CA ASP A 726 19.87 -25.76 -5.43
C ASP A 726 19.55 -24.26 -5.36
N ASP A 727 19.39 -23.60 -6.51
CA ASP A 727 19.05 -22.17 -6.56
C ASP A 727 17.53 -21.95 -6.41
N LEU A 728 17.17 -20.92 -5.65
CA LEU A 728 15.77 -20.68 -5.26
C LEU A 728 14.86 -20.32 -6.45
N PRO A 729 15.27 -19.51 -7.44
CA PRO A 729 14.50 -19.30 -8.66
C PRO A 729 14.15 -20.59 -9.41
N SER A 730 15.10 -21.49 -9.65
CA SER A 730 14.84 -22.79 -10.30
C SER A 730 13.90 -23.65 -9.47
N LEU A 731 14.13 -23.75 -8.15
CA LEU A 731 13.25 -24.48 -7.24
C LEU A 731 11.82 -23.93 -7.24
N ALA A 732 11.64 -22.61 -7.23
CA ALA A 732 10.32 -21.97 -7.27
C ALA A 732 9.62 -22.18 -8.61
N SER A 733 10.36 -22.13 -9.72
CA SER A 733 9.84 -22.33 -11.07
C SER A 733 9.33 -23.76 -11.25
N ASN A 734 10.13 -24.74 -10.82
CA ASN A 734 9.75 -26.15 -10.87
C ASN A 734 8.62 -26.50 -9.89
N ALA A 735 8.60 -25.89 -8.69
CA ALA A 735 7.47 -26.01 -7.77
C ALA A 735 6.17 -25.48 -8.39
N LEU A 736 6.19 -24.28 -8.97
CA LEU A 736 5.00 -23.74 -9.63
C LEU A 736 4.59 -24.63 -10.83
N ALA A 737 5.55 -25.13 -11.61
CA ALA A 737 5.26 -26.00 -12.76
C ALA A 737 4.56 -27.28 -12.31
N ARG A 738 4.99 -27.86 -11.19
CA ARG A 738 4.31 -29.01 -10.56
C ARG A 738 2.91 -28.66 -10.06
N MET A 739 2.71 -27.48 -9.47
CA MET A 739 1.38 -27.01 -9.07
C MET A 739 0.42 -26.86 -10.25
N ILE A 740 0.94 -26.50 -11.44
CA ILE A 740 0.14 -26.46 -12.67
C ILE A 740 -0.16 -27.85 -13.19
N ALA A 741 0.86 -28.70 -13.31
CA ALA A 741 0.74 -30.07 -13.79
C ALA A 741 -0.30 -30.87 -12.99
N THR A 742 -0.29 -30.69 -11.66
CA THR A 742 -1.16 -31.41 -10.72
C THR A 742 -2.44 -30.67 -10.34
N ASN A 743 -2.75 -29.53 -11.01
CA ASN A 743 -3.91 -28.69 -10.74
C ASN A 743 -4.02 -28.17 -9.29
N GLN A 744 -2.93 -28.14 -8.51
CA GLN A 744 -2.98 -27.66 -7.13
C GLN A 744 -3.22 -26.14 -7.02
N HIS A 745 -2.90 -25.38 -8.07
CA HIS A 745 -3.30 -23.98 -8.18
C HIS A 745 -4.82 -23.77 -8.28
N TRP A 746 -5.60 -24.84 -8.57
CA TRP A 746 -7.05 -24.77 -8.53
C TRP A 746 -7.61 -24.73 -7.12
N ASP A 747 -6.89 -25.32 -6.18
CA ASP A 747 -7.32 -25.43 -4.79
C ASP A 747 -7.06 -24.13 -4.04
N VAL A 748 -8.12 -23.57 -3.46
CA VAL A 748 -8.05 -22.34 -2.68
C VAL A 748 -7.03 -22.40 -1.54
N ARG A 749 -6.75 -23.59 -0.99
CA ARG A 749 -5.74 -23.81 0.06
C ARG A 749 -4.34 -23.38 -0.38
N TYR A 750 -4.03 -23.48 -1.67
CA TYR A 750 -2.72 -23.15 -2.23
C TYR A 750 -2.73 -21.87 -3.07
N GLY A 751 -3.82 -21.09 -3.06
CA GLY A 751 -3.93 -19.86 -3.85
C GLY A 751 -2.87 -18.82 -3.48
N GLN A 752 -2.61 -18.60 -2.19
CA GLN A 752 -1.53 -17.70 -1.73
C GLN A 752 -0.14 -18.18 -2.16
N LEU A 753 0.11 -19.49 -2.08
CA LEU A 753 1.38 -20.09 -2.48
C LEU A 753 1.61 -19.92 -3.99
N SER A 754 0.61 -20.28 -4.80
CA SER A 754 0.66 -20.17 -6.26
C SER A 754 0.92 -18.72 -6.71
N GLN A 755 0.16 -17.77 -6.15
CA GLN A 755 0.32 -16.34 -6.42
C GLN A 755 1.71 -15.84 -6.00
N ALA A 756 2.18 -16.19 -4.80
CA ALA A 756 3.48 -15.76 -4.32
C ALA A 756 4.65 -16.34 -5.14
N LEU A 757 4.56 -17.59 -5.58
CA LEU A 757 5.57 -18.20 -6.46
C LEU A 757 5.54 -17.59 -7.85
N SER A 758 4.36 -17.39 -8.45
CA SER A 758 4.19 -16.74 -9.76
C SER A 758 4.80 -15.34 -9.77
N MET A 759 4.46 -14.52 -8.76
CA MET A 759 5.05 -13.19 -8.61
C MET A 759 6.56 -13.24 -8.33
N TYR A 760 7.04 -14.21 -7.55
CA TYR A 760 8.45 -14.31 -7.20
C TYR A 760 9.36 -14.60 -8.40
N ILE A 761 8.91 -15.45 -9.34
CA ILE A 761 9.70 -15.79 -10.53
C ILE A 761 9.64 -14.70 -11.59
N GLU A 762 8.58 -13.89 -11.61
CA GLU A 762 8.52 -12.70 -12.47
C GLU A 762 9.57 -11.65 -12.08
N TRP A 763 10.06 -10.95 -13.11
CA TRP A 763 10.96 -9.82 -12.93
C TRP A 763 10.20 -8.59 -12.38
N ALA A 764 9.01 -8.32 -12.94
CA ALA A 764 8.07 -7.33 -12.45
C ALA A 764 6.69 -7.93 -12.35
N SER A 765 6.08 -7.80 -11.18
CA SER A 765 4.73 -8.29 -10.94
C SER A 765 3.79 -7.18 -10.50
N THR A 766 2.56 -7.24 -10.95
CA THR A 766 1.47 -6.45 -10.38
C THR A 766 0.49 -7.36 -9.69
N GLY A 767 -0.12 -6.87 -8.60
CA GLY A 767 -1.24 -7.57 -8.02
C GLY A 767 -2.09 -6.71 -7.10
N GLY A 768 -3.28 -7.21 -6.80
CA GLY A 768 -4.14 -6.57 -5.81
C GLY A 768 -5.52 -7.17 -5.69
N CYS A 769 -6.34 -6.50 -4.87
CA CYS A 769 -7.66 -6.95 -4.50
C CYS A 769 -8.64 -5.76 -4.44
N LYS A 770 -9.93 -6.02 -4.61
CA LYS A 770 -10.99 -5.00 -4.52
C LYS A 770 -11.06 -4.27 -3.18
N SER A 771 -10.99 -5.01 -2.09
CA SER A 771 -11.30 -4.48 -0.76
C SER A 771 -10.36 -4.97 0.34
N GLY A 772 -9.41 -5.85 0.02
CA GLY A 772 -8.56 -6.52 0.99
C GLY A 772 -7.09 -6.17 0.85
N ASN A 773 -6.66 -5.08 1.48
CA ASN A 773 -5.23 -4.80 1.66
C ASN A 773 -4.53 -5.93 2.40
N GLU A 774 -5.25 -6.64 3.24
CA GLU A 774 -4.75 -7.84 3.90
C GLU A 774 -4.33 -8.95 2.94
N ARG A 775 -5.08 -9.16 1.85
CA ARG A 775 -4.79 -10.24 0.90
C ARG A 775 -3.58 -9.91 0.05
N ASN A 776 -3.53 -8.67 -0.42
CA ASN A 776 -2.34 -8.16 -1.10
C ASN A 776 -1.12 -8.22 -0.19
N GLN A 777 -1.24 -7.72 1.04
CA GLN A 777 -0.15 -7.76 2.01
C GLN A 777 0.33 -9.19 2.24
N ASP A 778 -0.58 -10.16 2.43
CA ASP A 778 -0.22 -11.53 2.74
C ASP A 778 0.60 -12.23 1.63
N VAL A 779 0.27 -11.95 0.35
CA VAL A 779 1.09 -12.40 -0.80
C VAL A 779 2.39 -11.61 -0.89
N MET A 780 2.33 -10.28 -0.75
CA MET A 780 3.51 -9.40 -0.84
C MET A 780 4.55 -9.67 0.25
N LEU A 781 4.14 -10.08 1.45
CA LEU A 781 5.06 -10.46 2.52
C LEU A 781 5.80 -11.78 2.21
N ARG A 782 5.12 -12.74 1.55
CA ARG A 782 5.75 -13.98 1.07
C ARG A 782 6.74 -13.67 -0.05
N PHE A 783 6.33 -12.85 -1.01
CA PHE A 783 7.20 -12.36 -2.08
C PHE A 783 8.45 -11.67 -1.53
N ALA A 784 8.29 -10.68 -0.64
CA ALA A 784 9.40 -9.92 -0.07
C ALA A 784 10.35 -10.81 0.76
N LEU A 785 9.81 -11.81 1.47
CA LEU A 785 10.62 -12.80 2.19
C LEU A 785 11.43 -13.67 1.23
N LEU A 786 10.82 -14.20 0.17
CA LEU A 786 11.52 -15.02 -0.82
C LEU A 786 12.61 -14.23 -1.54
N LYS A 787 12.35 -12.96 -1.91
CA LYS A 787 13.37 -12.06 -2.47
C LYS A 787 14.51 -11.81 -1.47
N SER A 788 14.20 -11.49 -0.20
CA SER A 788 15.24 -11.31 0.84
C SER A 788 16.09 -12.58 1.05
N ILE A 789 15.50 -13.76 1.02
CA ILE A 789 16.24 -15.02 1.12
C ILE A 789 17.14 -15.20 -0.11
N HIS A 790 16.60 -14.99 -1.31
CA HIS A 790 17.36 -15.09 -2.57
C HIS A 790 18.60 -14.18 -2.53
N GLU A 791 18.42 -12.89 -2.26
CA GLU A 791 19.52 -11.91 -2.24
C GLU A 791 20.58 -12.29 -1.21
N ARG A 792 20.20 -12.68 0.01
CA ARG A 792 21.14 -13.07 1.06
C ARG A 792 21.95 -14.31 0.72
N VAL A 793 21.37 -15.25 -0.02
CA VAL A 793 22.06 -16.47 -0.47
C VAL A 793 22.97 -16.16 -1.65
N GLU A 794 22.50 -15.34 -2.61
CA GLU A 794 23.30 -14.90 -3.76
C GLU A 794 24.54 -14.10 -3.34
N HIS A 795 24.39 -13.19 -2.38
CA HIS A 795 25.50 -12.41 -1.81
C HIS A 795 26.38 -13.21 -0.85
N ASN A 796 26.08 -14.49 -0.63
CA ASN A 796 26.82 -15.40 0.24
C ASN A 796 27.30 -16.64 -0.54
N ASP A 797 27.62 -16.47 -1.82
CA ASP A 797 28.14 -17.49 -2.74
C ASP A 797 27.26 -18.74 -2.90
N GLY A 798 25.96 -18.60 -2.65
CA GLY A 798 25.00 -19.70 -2.64
C GLY A 798 24.93 -20.48 -1.33
N LYS A 799 25.65 -20.05 -0.27
CA LYS A 799 25.65 -20.74 1.03
C LYS A 799 24.44 -20.33 1.86
N LEU A 800 23.83 -21.32 2.51
CA LEU A 800 22.65 -21.12 3.35
C LEU A 800 23.00 -20.78 4.81
N ASP A 801 24.26 -20.72 5.20
CA ASP A 801 24.71 -20.58 6.60
C ASP A 801 24.22 -19.29 7.27
N LYS A 802 24.07 -18.19 6.51
CA LYS A 802 23.47 -16.92 6.98
C LYS A 802 21.95 -16.99 7.22
N LEU A 803 21.26 -18.06 6.81
CA LEU A 803 19.82 -18.24 7.01
C LEU A 803 19.47 -18.90 8.34
N GLN A 804 18.32 -18.51 8.89
CA GLN A 804 17.73 -19.14 10.07
C GLN A 804 17.16 -20.52 9.76
N LYS A 805 16.95 -21.35 10.80
CA LYS A 805 16.42 -22.72 10.65
C LYS A 805 15.08 -22.76 9.90
N HIS A 806 14.16 -21.82 10.17
CA HIS A 806 12.87 -21.77 9.47
C HIS A 806 12.99 -21.32 8.01
N GLU A 807 13.95 -20.46 7.69
CA GLU A 807 14.22 -20.05 6.30
C GLU A 807 14.87 -21.20 5.50
N LYS A 808 15.81 -21.94 6.11
CA LYS A 808 16.37 -23.17 5.52
C LYS A 808 15.31 -24.23 5.23
N ALA A 809 14.25 -24.28 6.05
CA ALA A 809 13.14 -25.19 5.81
C ALA A 809 12.39 -24.87 4.51
N ILE A 810 12.37 -23.61 4.05
CA ILE A 810 11.78 -23.26 2.75
C ILE A 810 12.54 -23.96 1.62
N TYR A 811 13.87 -23.90 1.62
CA TYR A 811 14.70 -24.60 0.62
C TYR A 811 14.44 -26.09 0.61
N ALA A 812 14.51 -26.73 1.79
CA ALA A 812 14.30 -28.17 1.91
C ALA A 812 12.93 -28.59 1.37
N GLN A 813 11.88 -27.84 1.73
CA GLN A 813 10.51 -28.17 1.34
C GLN A 813 10.21 -27.82 -0.12
N MET A 814 10.79 -26.73 -0.64
CA MET A 814 10.65 -26.36 -2.05
C MET A 814 11.40 -27.35 -2.94
N LYS A 815 12.58 -27.82 -2.51
CA LYS A 815 13.34 -28.86 -3.19
C LYS A 815 12.60 -30.19 -3.22
N ALA A 816 12.12 -30.67 -2.06
CA ALA A 816 11.34 -31.91 -1.96
C ALA A 816 10.09 -31.87 -2.85
N TYR A 817 9.35 -30.76 -2.80
CA TYR A 817 8.16 -30.60 -3.61
C TYR A 817 8.47 -30.47 -5.11
N ALA A 818 9.43 -29.63 -5.52
CA ALA A 818 9.82 -29.48 -6.93
C ALA A 818 10.23 -30.82 -7.56
N LYS A 819 11.00 -31.63 -6.83
CA LYS A 819 11.43 -32.97 -7.25
C LYS A 819 10.32 -34.03 -7.25
N GLY A 820 9.20 -33.76 -6.60
CA GLY A 820 8.12 -34.73 -6.45
C GLY A 820 8.39 -35.79 -5.40
N GLU A 821 9.32 -35.55 -4.48
CA GLU A 821 9.51 -36.37 -3.29
C GLU A 821 8.28 -36.29 -2.38
N THR A 822 7.53 -35.18 -2.45
CA THR A 822 6.22 -35.01 -1.85
C THR A 822 5.19 -34.64 -2.91
N ALA A 823 3.98 -35.23 -2.79
CA ALA A 823 2.87 -34.91 -3.68
C ALA A 823 2.09 -33.66 -3.23
N ASP A 824 2.10 -33.34 -1.93
CA ASP A 824 1.30 -32.27 -1.32
C ASP A 824 2.18 -31.06 -0.96
N PRO A 825 1.88 -29.83 -1.45
CA PRO A 825 2.64 -28.63 -1.15
C PRO A 825 2.35 -28.07 0.25
N ASP A 826 1.57 -28.74 1.09
CA ASP A 826 1.22 -28.26 2.43
C ASP A 826 2.43 -27.99 3.33
N GLU A 827 3.48 -28.82 3.25
CA GLU A 827 4.72 -28.60 4.02
C GLU A 827 5.47 -27.37 3.53
N LEU A 828 5.52 -27.14 2.21
CA LEU A 828 6.10 -25.95 1.61
C LEU A 828 5.31 -24.69 2.00
N ARG A 829 3.98 -24.75 1.88
CA ARG A 829 3.07 -23.68 2.31
C ARG A 829 3.30 -23.34 3.78
N ALA A 830 3.36 -24.36 4.65
CA ALA A 830 3.60 -24.19 6.07
C ALA A 830 4.99 -23.61 6.37
N ALA A 831 6.04 -24.05 5.68
CA ALA A 831 7.40 -23.53 5.86
C ALA A 831 7.49 -22.04 5.53
N ILE A 832 6.85 -21.61 4.43
CA ILE A 832 6.75 -20.20 4.05
C ILE A 832 5.93 -19.42 5.07
N ALA A 833 4.74 -19.91 5.46
CA ALA A 833 3.88 -19.23 6.43
C ALA A 833 4.56 -19.05 7.80
N VAL A 834 5.22 -20.08 8.31
CA VAL A 834 6.01 -20.02 9.55
C VAL A 834 7.13 -18.98 9.44
N SER A 835 7.81 -18.93 8.29
CA SER A 835 8.89 -17.98 8.08
C SER A 835 8.38 -16.55 7.98
N VAL A 836 7.28 -16.30 7.25
CA VAL A 836 6.62 -14.98 7.24
C VAL A 836 6.26 -14.57 8.66
N SER A 837 5.59 -15.44 9.42
CA SER A 837 5.20 -15.18 10.81
C SER A 837 6.40 -14.83 11.70
N LYS A 838 7.55 -15.51 11.54
CA LYS A 838 8.73 -15.31 12.38
C LYS A 838 9.62 -14.14 11.96
N SER A 839 9.59 -13.75 10.69
CA SER A 839 10.62 -12.89 10.09
C SER A 839 10.09 -11.67 9.34
N ASN A 840 8.85 -11.69 8.84
CA ASN A 840 8.38 -10.66 7.91
C ASN A 840 6.91 -10.28 8.07
N LEU A 841 6.21 -10.74 9.12
CA LEU A 841 4.76 -10.55 9.27
C LEU A 841 4.33 -9.07 9.15
N HIS A 842 5.20 -8.17 9.56
CA HIS A 842 4.97 -6.74 9.60
C HIS A 842 6.14 -5.95 8.99
N GLY A 843 6.88 -6.60 8.08
CA GLY A 843 7.90 -5.94 7.28
C GLY A 843 7.33 -4.87 6.38
N GLY A 844 8.20 -4.21 5.62
CA GLY A 844 7.86 -2.98 4.92
C GLY A 844 6.60 -3.04 4.04
N ALA A 845 6.34 -4.15 3.34
CA ALA A 845 5.15 -4.27 2.48
C ALA A 845 3.81 -4.17 3.25
N ALA A 846 3.82 -4.35 4.58
CA ALA A 846 2.66 -4.09 5.43
C ALA A 846 2.28 -2.60 5.53
N ALA A 847 3.20 -1.69 5.18
CA ALA A 847 2.94 -0.25 5.20
C ALA A 847 1.83 0.16 4.20
N ILE A 848 1.64 -0.58 3.11
CA ILE A 848 0.55 -0.32 2.16
C ILE A 848 -0.81 -0.34 2.87
N SER A 849 -1.02 -1.31 3.76
CA SER A 849 -2.26 -1.38 4.54
C SER A 849 -2.37 -0.28 5.58
N ARG A 850 -1.24 0.11 6.21
CA ARG A 850 -1.20 1.20 7.21
C ARG A 850 -1.61 2.52 6.57
N GLU A 851 -1.06 2.82 5.39
CA GLU A 851 -1.39 4.01 4.61
C GLU A 851 -2.86 4.03 4.18
N ASP A 852 -3.39 2.92 3.67
CA ASP A 852 -4.77 2.92 3.15
C ASP A 852 -5.87 2.86 4.22
N GLN A 853 -5.57 2.34 5.42
CA GLN A 853 -6.59 2.02 6.41
C GLN A 853 -6.31 2.59 7.80
N GLY A 854 -5.21 3.32 7.98
CA GLY A 854 -4.74 3.84 9.27
C GLY A 854 -4.55 2.73 10.30
N GLY A 855 -4.13 1.54 9.87
CA GLY A 855 -4.04 0.35 10.72
C GLY A 855 -3.45 -0.86 10.02
N ALA A 856 -3.04 -1.87 10.79
CA ALA A 856 -2.55 -3.12 10.25
C ALA A 856 -3.64 -3.83 9.42
N ALA A 857 -3.22 -4.56 8.38
CA ALA A 857 -4.09 -5.45 7.65
C ALA A 857 -4.87 -6.37 8.58
N LYS A 858 -6.10 -6.74 8.17
CA LYS A 858 -6.87 -7.84 8.77
C LYS A 858 -6.14 -9.16 8.52
N VAL A 859 -5.08 -9.43 9.28
CA VAL A 859 -4.45 -10.74 9.29
C VAL A 859 -5.38 -11.65 10.09
N SER A 860 -6.43 -12.16 9.45
CA SER A 860 -7.49 -12.88 10.14
C SER A 860 -7.12 -14.33 10.42
N SER A 861 -6.93 -14.67 11.68
CA SER A 861 -7.31 -15.99 12.19
C SER A 861 -8.79 -15.94 12.57
N PHE A 862 -9.66 -16.44 11.70
CA PHE A 862 -11.06 -16.65 12.08
C PHE A 862 -11.16 -17.93 12.89
N SER A 863 -10.82 -17.85 14.17
CA SER A 863 -11.14 -18.90 15.13
C SER A 863 -12.15 -18.38 16.15
N PHE A 864 -13.39 -18.16 15.69
CA PHE A 864 -14.53 -17.91 16.57
C PHE A 864 -14.65 -19.00 17.65
N VAL A 865 -14.28 -20.23 17.29
CA VAL A 865 -14.23 -21.39 18.18
C VAL A 865 -13.13 -21.24 19.26
N GLN A 866 -11.96 -20.69 18.94
CA GLN A 866 -10.90 -20.52 19.94
C GLN A 866 -11.17 -19.40 20.97
N ASN A 867 -11.93 -18.37 20.62
CA ASN A 867 -12.27 -17.29 21.57
C ASN A 867 -13.33 -17.67 22.62
N ILE A 868 -13.94 -18.86 22.50
CA ILE A 868 -14.81 -19.40 23.52
C ILE A 868 -13.96 -20.03 24.63
N LYS A 869 -13.81 -19.31 25.74
CA LYS A 869 -13.04 -19.76 26.92
C LYS A 869 -13.64 -21.00 27.61
N ASN A 870 -14.94 -21.23 27.40
CA ASN A 870 -15.65 -22.36 28.00
C ASN A 870 -15.62 -23.58 27.04
N PRO A 871 -14.99 -24.71 27.45
CA PRO A 871 -14.88 -25.91 26.62
C PRO A 871 -16.22 -26.45 26.11
N PHE A 872 -17.29 -26.32 26.91
CA PHE A 872 -18.64 -26.76 26.56
C PHE A 872 -19.27 -25.84 25.51
N LEU A 873 -19.15 -24.51 25.65
CA LEU A 873 -19.62 -23.58 24.61
C LEU A 873 -18.81 -23.70 23.30
N ARG A 874 -17.52 -24.04 23.40
CA ARG A 874 -16.66 -24.31 22.25
C ARG A 874 -17.11 -25.56 21.51
N TRP A 875 -17.54 -26.58 22.26
CA TRP A 875 -18.13 -27.80 21.73
C TRP A 875 -19.54 -27.57 21.15
N THR A 876 -20.41 -26.82 21.83
CA THR A 876 -21.76 -26.51 21.31
C THR A 876 -21.74 -25.55 20.12
N ALA A 877 -20.78 -24.63 20.01
CA ALA A 877 -20.61 -23.81 18.81
C ALA A 877 -20.13 -24.64 17.60
N ARG A 878 -19.27 -25.65 17.82
CA ARG A 878 -18.90 -26.64 16.79
C ARG A 878 -20.13 -27.45 16.33
N ILE A 879 -21.02 -27.80 17.27
CA ILE A 879 -22.29 -28.49 16.95
C ILE A 879 -23.30 -27.53 16.30
N GLY A 880 -23.35 -26.27 16.71
CA GLY A 880 -24.22 -25.22 16.18
C GLY A 880 -23.90 -24.85 14.73
N LEU A 881 -22.62 -24.83 14.36
CA LEU A 881 -22.17 -24.75 12.96
C LEU A 881 -22.55 -26.01 12.17
N GLY A 882 -22.54 -27.19 12.81
CA GLY A 882 -23.12 -28.42 12.27
C GLY A 882 -24.65 -28.38 12.13
N LEU A 883 -25.35 -27.59 12.96
CA LEU A 883 -26.80 -27.36 12.90
C LEU A 883 -27.19 -26.30 11.86
N PHE A 884 -26.33 -25.35 11.53
CA PHE A 884 -26.55 -24.48 10.37
C PHE A 884 -26.49 -25.26 9.06
N ALA A 885 -25.69 -26.35 9.02
CA ALA A 885 -25.73 -27.33 7.93
C ALA A 885 -27.02 -28.19 7.92
N LEU A 886 -27.80 -28.22 9.00
CA LEU A 886 -29.11 -28.87 9.04
C LEU A 886 -30.22 -28.03 8.35
N ALA A 887 -30.02 -26.72 8.13
CA ALA A 887 -30.89 -25.96 7.23
C ALA A 887 -30.69 -26.34 5.75
N THR A 888 -29.55 -26.96 5.41
CA THR A 888 -29.26 -27.57 4.10
C THR A 888 -29.46 -29.10 4.10
N ALA A 889 -30.18 -29.67 5.08
CA ALA A 889 -30.38 -31.11 5.25
C ALA A 889 -30.81 -31.89 3.99
N PRO A 890 -31.65 -31.35 3.07
CA PRO A 890 -32.01 -32.09 1.85
C PRO A 890 -30.79 -32.37 0.94
N LEU A 891 -29.80 -31.47 0.91
CA LEU A 891 -28.59 -31.61 0.09
C LEU A 891 -27.56 -32.56 0.72
N LEU A 892 -27.60 -32.76 2.05
CA LEU A 892 -26.69 -33.66 2.77
C LEU A 892 -27.10 -35.14 2.70
N LEU A 893 -28.27 -35.47 2.14
CA LEU A 893 -28.69 -36.84 1.85
C LEU A 893 -27.96 -37.45 0.66
N ILE A 894 -27.30 -36.63 -0.16
CA ILE A 894 -26.47 -37.07 -1.28
C ILE A 894 -25.05 -37.34 -0.76
N PRO A 895 -24.56 -38.61 -0.76
CA PRO A 895 -23.29 -38.98 -0.12
C PRO A 895 -22.07 -38.17 -0.60
N SER A 896 -22.03 -37.81 -1.89
CA SER A 896 -20.97 -36.99 -2.49
C SER A 896 -20.99 -35.55 -1.99
N VAL A 897 -22.17 -34.94 -1.81
CA VAL A 897 -22.34 -33.59 -1.28
C VAL A 897 -21.97 -33.52 0.20
N ARG A 898 -22.34 -34.56 0.97
CA ARG A 898 -21.96 -34.71 2.38
C ARG A 898 -20.44 -34.83 2.56
N LYS A 899 -19.77 -35.62 1.71
CA LYS A 899 -18.31 -35.80 1.76
C LYS A 899 -17.59 -34.50 1.39
N PHE A 900 -18.08 -33.76 0.40
CA PHE A 900 -17.58 -32.44 0.00
C PHE A 900 -17.71 -31.39 1.11
N TYR A 901 -18.89 -31.23 1.71
CA TYR A 901 -19.14 -30.25 2.77
C TYR A 901 -18.32 -30.54 4.05
N ILE A 902 -18.23 -31.82 4.45
CA ILE A 902 -17.45 -32.22 5.63
C ILE A 902 -15.95 -32.07 5.39
N ALA A 903 -15.45 -32.41 4.19
CA ALA A 903 -14.05 -32.19 3.82
C ALA A 903 -13.71 -30.68 3.81
N GLN A 904 -14.56 -29.85 3.19
CA GLN A 904 -14.37 -28.39 3.23
C GLN A 904 -14.36 -27.85 4.66
N LEU A 905 -15.28 -28.26 5.55
CA LEU A 905 -15.37 -27.79 6.94
C LEU A 905 -14.19 -28.23 7.84
N ILE A 906 -13.64 -29.42 7.61
CA ILE A 906 -12.51 -29.97 8.37
C ILE A 906 -11.19 -29.35 7.88
N ASP A 907 -10.99 -29.23 6.57
CA ASP A 907 -9.79 -28.60 5.99
C ASP A 907 -9.77 -27.08 6.18
N THR A 908 -10.92 -26.39 6.10
CA THR A 908 -10.97 -24.94 6.36
C THR A 908 -10.64 -24.59 7.81
N ASN A 909 -10.96 -25.42 8.80
CA ASN A 909 -10.54 -25.14 10.18
C ASN A 909 -9.04 -25.40 10.39
N ASN A 910 -8.49 -26.45 9.79
CA ASN A 910 -7.09 -26.83 9.99
C ASN A 910 -6.08 -25.94 9.26
N ALA A 911 -6.43 -25.39 8.08
CA ALA A 911 -5.52 -24.52 7.32
C ALA A 911 -5.31 -23.13 7.97
N ALA A 912 -6.32 -22.58 8.67
CA ALA A 912 -6.20 -21.30 9.40
C ALA A 912 -5.48 -21.47 10.73
N ASP A 913 -5.84 -22.52 11.48
CA ASP A 913 -5.24 -22.80 12.79
C ASP A 913 -3.73 -23.09 12.67
N ARG A 914 -3.25 -23.53 11.49
CA ARG A 914 -1.81 -23.72 11.20
C ARG A 914 -1.07 -22.45 10.73
N GLU A 915 -1.73 -21.54 10.00
CA GLU A 915 -1.06 -20.35 9.46
C GLU A 915 -1.00 -19.16 10.43
N MET A 916 -2.00 -18.97 11.29
CA MET A 916 -2.11 -17.73 12.07
C MET A 916 -2.70 -17.99 13.46
N ASN A 917 -1.84 -18.14 14.47
CA ASN A 917 -2.24 -18.17 15.89
C ASN A 917 -2.29 -16.76 16.54
N LEU A 918 -2.43 -15.72 15.72
CA LEU A 918 -2.54 -14.33 16.21
C LEU A 918 -4.00 -13.90 16.14
N ASP A 919 -4.58 -13.65 17.31
CA ASP A 919 -5.96 -13.22 17.51
C ASP A 919 -6.26 -11.93 16.74
N ALA A 920 -6.93 -12.07 15.60
CA ALA A 920 -7.25 -11.01 14.65
C ALA A 920 -8.42 -10.12 15.07
N THR A 921 -9.03 -10.41 16.22
CA THR A 921 -10.17 -9.64 16.70
C THR A 921 -9.81 -8.20 17.08
N GLY A 922 -8.52 -7.91 17.33
CA GLY A 922 -7.99 -6.56 17.55
C GLY A 922 -7.78 -5.76 16.25
N ALA A 923 -7.08 -6.34 15.26
CA ALA A 923 -6.69 -5.64 14.02
C ALA A 923 -7.90 -5.15 13.20
N SER A 924 -9.01 -5.91 13.18
CA SER A 924 -10.23 -5.47 12.49
C SER A 924 -10.96 -4.32 13.19
N LYS A 925 -10.75 -4.14 14.51
CA LYS A 925 -11.34 -3.06 15.32
C LYS A 925 -10.49 -1.80 15.34
N THR A 926 -9.19 -1.90 14.99
CA THR A 926 -8.26 -0.76 14.95
C THR A 926 -8.25 -0.03 13.60
N GLN A 927 -8.87 -0.59 12.56
CA GLN A 927 -9.02 0.08 11.27
C GLN A 927 -9.76 1.41 11.42
N ALA A 928 -9.22 2.47 10.82
CA ALA A 928 -9.71 3.84 10.95
C ALA A 928 -11.11 4.09 10.36
N HIS A 929 -11.72 3.11 9.70
CA HIS A 929 -13.04 3.27 9.06
C HIS A 929 -14.21 2.55 9.78
N LYS A 930 -13.98 1.71 10.79
CA LYS A 930 -15.08 0.99 11.48
C LYS A 930 -15.47 1.66 12.80
N GLY A 931 -16.63 2.32 12.83
CA GLY A 931 -17.17 2.97 14.04
C GLY A 931 -16.35 4.17 14.54
N GLN A 932 -15.49 4.69 13.68
CA GLN A 932 -14.46 5.67 14.02
C GLN A 932 -15.01 7.09 14.03
N ASP A 933 -15.97 7.41 13.18
CA ASP A 933 -16.76 8.63 13.29
C ASP A 933 -17.42 8.72 14.68
N LYS A 934 -18.06 7.64 15.16
CA LYS A 934 -18.63 7.57 16.51
C LYS A 934 -17.55 7.71 17.59
N ARG A 935 -16.45 6.96 17.49
CA ARG A 935 -15.38 7.00 18.51
C ARG A 935 -14.69 8.36 18.56
N THR A 936 -14.48 9.02 17.42
CA THR A 936 -13.92 10.37 17.35
C THR A 936 -14.84 11.38 18.03
N ARG A 937 -16.17 11.28 17.87
CA ARG A 937 -17.13 12.12 18.63
C ARG A 937 -17.03 11.91 20.13
N GLU A 938 -16.86 10.66 20.57
CA GLU A 938 -16.66 10.34 21.99
C GLU A 938 -15.35 10.95 22.53
N VAL A 939 -14.26 10.88 21.76
CA VAL A 939 -12.97 11.49 22.13
C VAL A 939 -13.04 13.01 22.16
N ILE A 940 -13.74 13.66 21.20
CA ILE A 940 -13.98 15.11 21.24
C ILE A 940 -14.67 15.50 22.55
N LEU A 941 -15.72 14.77 22.95
CA LEU A 941 -16.40 15.01 24.21
C LEU A 941 -15.50 14.79 25.44
N GLU A 942 -14.59 13.81 25.39
CA GLU A 942 -13.62 13.55 26.46
C GLU A 942 -12.63 14.70 26.59
N VAL A 943 -11.99 15.11 25.49
CA VAL A 943 -11.02 16.22 25.48
C VAL A 943 -11.67 17.50 25.99
N LEU A 944 -12.86 17.85 25.49
CA LEU A 944 -13.55 19.06 25.95
C LEU A 944 -13.86 19.00 27.45
N LYS A 945 -14.29 17.86 28.01
CA LYS A 945 -14.56 17.73 29.46
C LYS A 945 -13.31 17.86 30.33
N GLU A 946 -12.16 17.46 29.82
CA GLU A 946 -10.88 17.57 30.54
C GLU A 946 -10.25 18.96 30.42
N ASP A 947 -10.59 19.69 29.36
CA ASP A 947 -10.11 21.04 29.09
C ASP A 947 -10.62 22.07 30.11
N GLU A 948 -9.76 23.01 30.49
CA GLU A 948 -10.06 24.03 31.49
C GLU A 948 -11.25 24.94 31.14
N LEU A 949 -11.55 25.10 29.85
CA LEU A 949 -12.66 25.93 29.38
C LEU A 949 -14.03 25.33 29.71
N PHE A 950 -14.11 23.99 29.77
CA PHE A 950 -15.36 23.28 29.99
C PHE A 950 -15.39 22.43 31.28
N ASN A 951 -14.30 22.44 32.05
CA ASN A 951 -14.23 21.71 33.31
C ASN A 951 -14.49 22.63 34.50
N LYS A 952 -15.63 22.42 35.18
CA LYS A 952 -16.01 23.22 36.36
C LYS A 952 -14.98 23.18 37.49
N LYS A 953 -14.26 22.06 37.66
CA LYS A 953 -13.21 21.94 38.70
C LYS A 953 -11.95 22.74 38.35
N LYS A 954 -11.75 23.10 37.09
CA LYS A 954 -10.66 23.96 36.60
C LYS A 954 -11.11 25.40 36.33
N GLY A 955 -12.30 25.79 36.82
CA GLY A 955 -12.85 27.13 36.62
C GLY A 955 -13.55 27.38 35.28
N GLY A 956 -13.83 26.33 34.50
CA GLY A 956 -14.57 26.41 33.23
C GLY A 956 -16.08 26.22 33.38
N THR A 957 -16.79 26.29 32.24
CA THR A 957 -18.25 26.11 32.17
C THR A 957 -18.59 24.81 31.44
N GLU A 958 -19.20 23.85 32.17
CA GLU A 958 -19.58 22.55 31.63
C GLU A 958 -20.45 22.65 30.37
N LEU A 959 -20.26 21.69 29.46
CA LEU A 959 -21.09 21.53 28.29
C LEU A 959 -22.55 21.27 28.69
N THR A 960 -23.46 22.08 28.16
CA THR A 960 -24.91 21.91 28.28
C THR A 960 -25.40 20.67 27.52
N SER A 961 -26.65 20.26 27.73
CA SER A 961 -27.27 19.16 26.96
C SER A 961 -27.28 19.47 25.47
N THR A 962 -27.70 20.68 25.09
CA THR A 962 -27.77 21.12 23.68
C THR A 962 -26.39 21.11 23.00
N GLU A 963 -25.34 21.56 23.70
CA GLU A 963 -23.98 21.55 23.16
C GLU A 963 -23.44 20.13 22.98
N LYS A 964 -23.74 19.21 23.93
CA LYS A 964 -23.42 17.78 23.81
C LYS A 964 -24.16 17.14 22.64
N ASP A 965 -25.41 17.51 22.41
CA ASP A 965 -26.21 16.97 21.30
C ASP A 965 -25.68 17.45 19.94
N GLY A 966 -25.20 18.70 19.86
CA GLY A 966 -24.49 19.23 18.68
C GLY A 966 -23.23 18.43 18.32
N LEU A 967 -22.58 17.82 19.32
CA LEU A 967 -21.41 16.95 19.12
C LEU A 967 -21.77 15.50 18.80
N LYS A 968 -23.03 15.07 19.02
CA LYS A 968 -23.48 13.69 18.79
C LYS A 968 -24.26 13.49 17.49
N LYS A 969 -24.92 14.54 16.97
CA LYS A 969 -25.75 14.44 15.77
C LYS A 969 -24.90 14.40 14.49
N ALA A 970 -25.02 13.33 13.72
CA ALA A 970 -24.67 13.37 12.30
C ALA A 970 -25.74 14.20 11.58
N LYS A 971 -25.35 15.27 10.88
CA LYS A 971 -26.23 15.90 9.89
C LYS A 971 -26.25 14.99 8.66
N GLY A 972 -27.07 13.94 8.74
CA GLY A 972 -27.22 12.95 7.67
C GLY A 972 -27.85 11.70 8.26
N GLY A 973 -29.08 11.40 7.84
CA GLY A 973 -29.77 10.17 8.21
C GLY A 973 -28.90 8.95 7.92
N SER A 974 -29.09 7.91 8.74
CA SER A 974 -28.65 6.55 8.45
C SER A 974 -28.89 6.21 6.98
N HIS A 975 -27.88 5.61 6.34
CA HIS A 975 -27.91 4.95 5.04
C HIS A 975 -29.30 4.78 4.42
N GLU A 976 -29.46 5.28 3.19
CA GLU A 976 -30.49 4.87 2.24
C GLU A 976 -30.51 3.34 2.16
N GLY A 977 -31.45 2.73 2.88
CA GLY A 977 -31.72 1.30 2.90
C GLY A 977 -33.19 1.10 2.62
N TYR A 978 -33.50 0.27 1.63
CA TYR A 978 -34.84 -0.16 1.28
C TYR A 978 -35.56 -0.72 2.51
N GLU A 979 -36.84 -0.40 2.65
CA GLU A 979 -37.70 -0.91 3.71
C GLU A 979 -38.54 -2.05 3.11
N PHE A 980 -38.23 -3.31 3.47
CA PHE A 980 -39.04 -4.45 3.04
C PHE A 980 -40.31 -4.51 3.89
N GLN A 981 -41.46 -4.18 3.30
CA GLN A 981 -42.75 -4.51 3.88
C GLN A 981 -43.24 -5.83 3.29
N VAL A 982 -43.44 -6.84 4.15
CA VAL A 982 -44.18 -8.05 3.79
C VAL A 982 -45.65 -7.76 4.08
N GLU A 983 -46.43 -7.48 3.04
CA GLU A 983 -47.89 -7.52 3.15
C GLU A 983 -48.31 -8.97 3.42
N LYS A 984 -48.81 -9.23 4.63
CA LYS A 984 -49.55 -10.46 4.92
C LYS A 984 -50.91 -10.36 4.25
N GLU A 985 -51.00 -10.76 2.99
CA GLU A 985 -52.26 -11.27 2.45
C GLU A 985 -52.28 -12.80 2.57
N GLU A 986 -53.31 -13.32 3.23
CA GLU A 986 -53.63 -14.74 3.30
C GLU A 986 -54.08 -15.26 1.92
N ALA A 987 -53.13 -15.39 0.99
CA ALA A 987 -53.40 -16.00 -0.31
C ALA A 987 -53.11 -17.50 -0.26
N LYS A 988 -54.17 -18.30 -0.41
CA LYS A 988 -54.13 -19.77 -0.55
C LYS A 988 -53.15 -20.17 -1.65
N VAL A 989 -52.00 -20.74 -1.25
CA VAL A 989 -51.00 -21.30 -2.18
C VAL A 989 -51.62 -22.50 -2.90
N LYS A 990 -51.88 -22.36 -4.21
CA LYS A 990 -52.02 -23.52 -5.11
C LYS A 990 -50.62 -24.06 -5.38
N VAL A 991 -50.39 -25.31 -5.02
CA VAL A 991 -49.18 -26.06 -5.39
C VAL A 991 -49.14 -26.16 -6.92
N VAL A 992 -48.12 -25.56 -7.53
CA VAL A 992 -47.76 -25.79 -8.93
C VAL A 992 -46.35 -26.37 -8.93
N GLU A 993 -46.17 -27.54 -9.54
CA GLU A 993 -44.86 -28.20 -9.65
C GLU A 993 -43.89 -27.38 -10.52
N PRO A 994 -42.61 -27.26 -10.14
CA PRO A 994 -41.62 -26.52 -10.91
C PRO A 994 -41.20 -27.30 -12.17
N GLN A 995 -41.09 -26.60 -13.30
CA GLN A 995 -40.46 -27.14 -14.51
C GLN A 995 -38.94 -26.90 -14.52
N PHE A 996 -38.22 -27.79 -15.19
CA PHE A 996 -36.80 -28.13 -15.01
C PHE A 996 -35.74 -27.07 -15.40
N ASN A 997 -36.11 -25.80 -15.66
CA ASN A 997 -35.17 -24.77 -16.19
C ASN A 997 -35.38 -23.33 -15.66
N ASP A 998 -36.16 -23.10 -14.62
CA ASP A 998 -36.38 -21.73 -14.12
C ASP A 998 -35.23 -21.23 -13.21
N GLY A 999 -34.67 -20.06 -13.52
CA GLY A 999 -33.63 -19.39 -12.72
C GLY A 999 -34.15 -18.68 -11.45
N PRO A 1000 -33.27 -18.25 -10.52
CA PRO A 1000 -33.66 -17.70 -9.21
C PRO A 1000 -34.51 -16.42 -9.29
N LYS A 1001 -34.26 -15.57 -10.28
CA LYS A 1001 -34.99 -14.31 -10.49
C LYS A 1001 -36.46 -14.55 -10.84
N THR A 1002 -36.73 -15.56 -11.66
CA THR A 1002 -38.08 -15.99 -12.06
C THR A 1002 -38.89 -16.54 -10.88
N LEU A 1003 -38.20 -17.05 -9.85
CA LEU A 1003 -38.79 -17.56 -8.62
C LEU A 1003 -39.20 -16.42 -7.66
N VAL A 1004 -38.43 -15.32 -7.61
CA VAL A 1004 -38.72 -14.11 -6.83
C VAL A 1004 -39.90 -13.34 -7.43
N ASP A 1005 -39.93 -13.20 -8.75
CA ASP A 1005 -41.02 -12.50 -9.45
C ASP A 1005 -42.37 -13.23 -9.28
N ARG A 1006 -42.38 -14.57 -9.25
CA ARG A 1006 -43.59 -15.38 -9.00
C ARG A 1006 -44.09 -15.32 -7.55
N LEU A 1007 -43.23 -14.96 -6.59
CA LEU A 1007 -43.59 -14.78 -5.19
C LEU A 1007 -44.17 -13.37 -4.89
N GLY A 1008 -44.29 -12.51 -5.91
CA GLY A 1008 -45.00 -11.24 -5.80
C GLY A 1008 -44.27 -10.14 -5.00
N VAL A 1009 -42.96 -10.28 -4.76
CA VAL A 1009 -42.16 -9.28 -4.05
C VAL A 1009 -41.93 -8.08 -4.97
N LYS A 1010 -42.60 -6.94 -4.71
CA LYS A 1010 -42.37 -5.69 -5.43
C LYS A 1010 -41.42 -4.77 -4.66
N GLU A 1011 -40.40 -4.27 -5.36
CA GLU A 1011 -39.49 -3.23 -4.88
C GLU A 1011 -40.10 -1.85 -5.21
N ILE A 1012 -40.33 -0.99 -4.21
CA ILE A 1012 -40.82 0.38 -4.43
C ILE A 1012 -39.70 1.37 -4.08
N PRO A 1013 -39.26 2.24 -5.01
CA PRO A 1013 -38.30 3.29 -4.70
C PRO A 1013 -38.93 4.36 -3.79
N LYS A 1014 -38.19 4.79 -2.76
CA LYS A 1014 -38.54 6.01 -2.00
C LYS A 1014 -38.39 7.21 -2.95
N GLN A 1015 -39.45 8.00 -3.11
CA GLN A 1015 -39.34 9.26 -3.84
C GLN A 1015 -38.38 10.21 -3.09
N PRO A 1016 -37.40 10.82 -3.79
CA PRO A 1016 -36.47 11.75 -3.17
C PRO A 1016 -37.21 13.02 -2.75
N VAL A 1017 -37.10 13.40 -1.48
CA VAL A 1017 -37.50 14.73 -1.03
C VAL A 1017 -36.41 15.70 -1.48
N VAL A 1018 -36.68 16.46 -2.53
CA VAL A 1018 -35.83 17.56 -2.99
C VAL A 1018 -35.84 18.65 -1.91
N SER A 1019 -34.68 18.93 -1.32
CA SER A 1019 -34.43 20.12 -0.51
C SER A 1019 -33.63 21.13 -1.35
N PRO A 1020 -34.03 22.41 -1.43
CA PRO A 1020 -33.37 23.39 -2.28
C PRO A 1020 -32.18 24.05 -1.56
N ARG A 1021 -30.97 23.87 -2.10
CA ARG A 1021 -29.75 24.73 -2.07
C ARG A 1021 -28.54 23.84 -2.37
N SER A 1022 -27.59 24.16 -3.23
CA SER A 1022 -27.16 25.42 -3.86
C SER A 1022 -26.46 25.09 -5.18
N GLN A 1023 -26.95 25.62 -6.30
CA GLN A 1023 -26.18 25.75 -7.53
C GLN A 1023 -25.09 26.80 -7.28
N ILE A 1024 -23.84 26.45 -7.60
CA ILE A 1024 -22.78 27.43 -7.81
C ILE A 1024 -22.79 27.71 -9.30
N ASP A 1025 -23.07 28.97 -9.64
CA ASP A 1025 -23.04 29.50 -10.99
C ASP A 1025 -21.63 29.39 -11.58
N LEU A 1026 -21.52 28.70 -12.71
CA LEU A 1026 -20.39 28.88 -13.64
C LEU A 1026 -20.74 30.07 -14.54
N VAL A 1027 -19.97 31.14 -14.38
CA VAL A 1027 -20.01 32.33 -15.23
C VAL A 1027 -19.58 31.94 -16.65
N ASP A 1028 -20.50 32.17 -17.60
CA ASP A 1028 -20.32 32.04 -19.04
C ASP A 1028 -19.79 33.38 -19.61
N PRO A 1029 -18.62 33.42 -20.27
CA PRO A 1029 -18.16 34.64 -20.91
C PRO A 1029 -18.63 34.66 -22.36
N LYS A 1030 -19.82 35.22 -22.60
CA LYS A 1030 -20.24 35.70 -23.92
C LYS A 1030 -20.94 37.06 -23.83
N GLU A 1031 -20.14 38.11 -23.72
CA GLU A 1031 -20.51 39.42 -24.27
C GLU A 1031 -19.71 39.65 -25.54
N GLY A 1032 -20.39 39.47 -26.67
CA GLY A 1032 -19.96 39.96 -27.98
C GLY A 1032 -20.92 41.04 -28.42
N ILE A 1033 -20.48 42.29 -28.32
CA ILE A 1033 -21.11 43.50 -28.83
C ILE A 1033 -21.41 43.33 -30.32
N GLY A 1034 -22.64 43.65 -30.71
CA GLY A 1034 -23.04 43.69 -32.12
C GLY A 1034 -22.38 44.85 -32.87
N VAL A 1035 -21.90 44.55 -34.07
CA VAL A 1035 -21.81 45.53 -35.16
C VAL A 1035 -22.30 44.85 -36.43
N ASP A 1036 -23.31 45.48 -37.00
CA ASP A 1036 -23.96 45.19 -38.27
C ASP A 1036 -23.09 45.73 -39.42
N LEU A 1037 -22.73 44.91 -40.41
CA LEU A 1037 -22.38 45.38 -41.76
C LEU A 1037 -22.62 44.28 -42.82
N SER A 1038 -23.23 44.74 -43.88
CA SER A 1038 -23.75 44.14 -45.10
C SER A 1038 -22.73 43.49 -46.04
N ASP A 1039 -23.27 42.59 -46.86
CA ASP A 1039 -23.00 42.35 -48.28
C ASP A 1039 -21.73 41.62 -48.80
N GLU A 1040 -22.06 40.68 -49.68
CA GLU A 1040 -21.39 40.24 -50.91
C GLU A 1040 -20.07 39.42 -50.91
N SER A 1041 -20.21 38.24 -51.52
CA SER A 1041 -19.34 37.62 -52.54
C SER A 1041 -18.19 36.67 -52.12
N GLY A 1042 -18.21 35.47 -52.74
CA GLY A 1042 -17.06 34.97 -53.50
C GLY A 1042 -16.08 33.97 -52.86
N LEU A 1043 -16.09 32.75 -53.42
CA LEU A 1043 -14.91 31.94 -53.80
C LEU A 1043 -13.93 31.41 -52.72
N GLY A 1044 -13.95 30.08 -52.55
CA GLY A 1044 -12.87 29.24 -53.11
C GLY A 1044 -11.68 28.79 -52.23
N LYS A 1045 -11.45 27.46 -52.30
CA LYS A 1045 -10.22 26.68 -52.07
C LYS A 1045 -9.78 26.41 -50.62
N GLY A 1046 -9.38 25.14 -50.41
CA GLY A 1046 -8.96 24.59 -49.13
C GLY A 1046 -7.46 24.38 -49.02
N GLU A 1047 -7.04 23.69 -47.98
CA GLU A 1047 -5.72 23.03 -47.89
C GLU A 1047 -5.71 22.02 -46.74
N GLN A 1048 -5.07 20.87 -47.02
CA GLN A 1048 -4.71 19.82 -46.08
C GLN A 1048 -3.56 20.29 -45.19
N TYR A 1049 -3.51 19.87 -43.93
CA TYR A 1049 -2.27 19.83 -43.16
C TYR A 1049 -2.06 18.46 -42.53
N SER A 1050 -1.07 17.75 -43.09
CA SER A 1050 -0.35 16.64 -42.45
C SER A 1050 0.64 17.21 -41.43
N SER A 1051 0.85 16.51 -40.31
CA SER A 1051 2.04 16.70 -39.49
C SER A 1051 2.71 15.37 -39.20
N THR A 1052 3.95 15.27 -39.70
CA THR A 1052 4.95 14.24 -39.43
C THR A 1052 5.74 14.64 -38.16
N PRO A 1053 6.19 13.71 -37.31
CA PRO A 1053 7.01 14.05 -36.15
C PRO A 1053 8.50 14.07 -36.52
N THR A 1054 9.22 15.06 -36.00
CA THR A 1054 10.68 15.16 -36.13
C THR A 1054 11.35 14.77 -34.82
N ASN A 1055 12.39 13.93 -34.94
CA ASN A 1055 13.36 13.57 -33.91
C ASN A 1055 14.11 14.80 -33.38
N VAL A 1056 14.27 14.90 -32.06
CA VAL A 1056 15.54 15.10 -31.33
C VAL A 1056 15.42 14.41 -29.98
#